data_AF-U2UU66-F1
#
_entry.id   AF-U2UU66-F1
#
_cell.length_a   1.000
_cell.length_b   1.000
_cell.length_c   1.000
_cell.angle_alpha   90.00
_cell.angle_beta   90.00
_cell.angle_gamma   90.00
#
_symmetry.space_group_name_H-M   'P 1'
#
loop_
_entity.id
_entity.type
_entity.pdbx_description
1 polymer ?
#
loop_
_entity_poly.entity_id
_entity_poly.type
_entity_poly.pdbx_seq_one_letter_code
_entity_poly.pdbx_strand_id
1 'polypeptide(L)'
;MSLLDETIVRITPRDARPAEKTAALLAERMEGDDAALGAWRDLLLRYIRITGDLHPAAPSPCVVIACADHGVAAESVSAYPPETTVQMARNYLVSRGGAANAFAALAGAGLVVVDMGMKVKADLPGLLDCRIACGTKDMAQEPAMTRAQATASIEAGIALAQKLIAAGCTCLLPGEMGIANTTASAAICAAICGLSADAATGRGTNISDARLAAKIAVVRRALEHNAPDPADGIDVLAKVGGFEFGCIAGLILGAAAEGAAVILDGANCAAAALIAQSIAPASTDALIASHRGGEQSHRHSLEKLGLPTYMKLGLCLGEAGGSSIICRIIEILLRTWEVLDTPHESRAETRFSHTYMPKDDPTLTDKTFDFYLHTMQELDGASMRACQSYIDNLAKPIYSLGALEPIAVELAGIIGEERPAAGQETALLCFSARRLYAVQEALTQGAADAAGVTVEIAHLKQGASPRATFHFGRERGEALSVSYPILALAASEQSADTPLGTMAGELSAALLTADGALRYDADDFLRHVPPPYQGVISALMGAIIAAAHNCSLLVLDDAVTDIVARYAERLCPAVRPYLLHARGTLLRAKETIPGGFSACIATTLVEASLMMLNEMKTFADAKVSVAADGPGAGKQHEAK
;
A
#
# COMPACT_ATOMS: atom_id res chain seq x y z
N MET A 1 -39.19 9.85 -2.66
CA MET A 1 -38.30 9.91 -1.48
C MET A 1 -37.06 10.69 -1.92
N SER A 2 -36.18 11.13 -1.02
CA SER A 2 -34.90 11.70 -1.49
C SER A 2 -34.01 10.59 -2.07
N LEU A 3 -33.00 10.94 -2.87
CA LEU A 3 -32.06 9.95 -3.41
C LEU A 3 -31.33 9.24 -2.26
N LEU A 4 -31.04 9.99 -1.20
CA LEU A 4 -30.46 9.45 0.03
C LEU A 4 -31.37 8.40 0.68
N ASP A 5 -32.65 8.71 0.90
CA ASP A 5 -33.59 7.78 1.54
C ASP A 5 -33.76 6.49 0.72
N GLU A 6 -33.87 6.62 -0.61
CA GLU A 6 -33.99 5.48 -1.53
C GLU A 6 -32.74 4.60 -1.50
N THR A 7 -31.56 5.21 -1.38
CA THR A 7 -30.29 4.50 -1.28
C THR A 7 -30.16 3.77 0.05
N ILE A 8 -30.48 4.43 1.17
CA ILE A 8 -30.42 3.82 2.52
C ILE A 8 -31.27 2.55 2.59
N VAL A 9 -32.48 2.56 2.03
CA VAL A 9 -33.37 1.38 2.01
C VAL A 9 -32.77 0.20 1.24
N ARG A 10 -31.90 0.45 0.26
CA ARG A 10 -31.24 -0.59 -0.55
C ARG A 10 -29.98 -1.15 0.10
N ILE A 11 -29.36 -0.43 1.04
CA ILE A 11 -28.16 -0.89 1.73
C ILE A 11 -28.57 -1.99 2.71
N THR A 12 -28.21 -3.22 2.38
CA THR A 12 -28.45 -4.40 3.21
C THR A 12 -27.13 -5.12 3.49
N PRO A 13 -27.00 -5.82 4.63
CA PRO A 13 -25.83 -6.66 4.89
C PRO A 13 -25.59 -7.63 3.73
N ARG A 14 -24.33 -7.74 3.29
CA ARG A 14 -23.95 -8.60 2.17
C ARG A 14 -23.98 -10.06 2.58
N ASP A 15 -24.36 -10.92 1.63
CA ASP A 15 -24.40 -12.36 1.85
C ASP A 15 -23.00 -12.92 2.12
N ALA A 16 -22.83 -13.58 3.26
CA ALA A 16 -21.56 -14.17 3.66
C ALA A 16 -21.26 -15.51 2.96
N ARG A 17 -22.28 -16.17 2.36
CA ARG A 17 -22.14 -17.54 1.82
C ARG A 17 -20.99 -17.70 0.80
N PRO A 18 -20.74 -16.77 -0.15
CA PRO A 18 -19.60 -16.88 -1.05
C PRO A 18 -18.26 -16.88 -0.29
N ALA A 19 -18.08 -15.98 0.66
CA ALA A 19 -16.86 -15.90 1.46
C ALA A 19 -16.70 -17.10 2.40
N GLU A 20 -17.78 -17.58 3.02
CA GLU A 20 -17.75 -18.81 3.84
C GLU A 20 -17.37 -20.03 2.99
N LYS A 21 -17.91 -20.13 1.77
CA LYS A 21 -17.55 -21.19 0.83
C LYS A 21 -16.09 -21.08 0.39
N THR A 22 -15.60 -19.89 0.07
CA THR A 22 -14.17 -19.69 -0.24
C THR A 22 -13.29 -20.05 0.94
N ALA A 23 -13.67 -19.69 2.17
CA ALA A 23 -12.89 -20.05 3.36
C ALA A 23 -12.80 -21.57 3.55
N ALA A 24 -13.91 -22.29 3.36
CA ALA A 24 -13.93 -23.75 3.45
C ALA A 24 -13.08 -24.40 2.34
N LEU A 25 -13.18 -23.89 1.12
CA LEU A 25 -12.37 -24.38 0.00
C LEU A 25 -10.90 -24.03 0.17
N LEU A 26 -10.53 -22.85 0.66
CA LEU A 26 -9.14 -22.50 0.98
C LEU A 26 -8.55 -23.49 1.99
N ALA A 27 -9.28 -23.77 3.08
CA ALA A 27 -8.85 -24.76 4.06
C ALA A 27 -8.67 -26.16 3.43
N GLU A 28 -9.57 -26.57 2.53
CA GLU A 28 -9.45 -27.84 1.80
C GLU A 28 -8.25 -27.85 0.84
N ARG A 29 -8.11 -26.82 -0.01
CA ARG A 29 -7.09 -26.70 -1.06
C ARG A 29 -5.69 -26.47 -0.50
N MET A 30 -5.59 -25.89 0.69
CA MET A 30 -4.34 -25.69 1.41
C MET A 30 -4.14 -26.70 2.55
N GLU A 31 -4.90 -27.79 2.58
CA GLU A 31 -4.73 -28.90 3.54
C GLU A 31 -4.77 -28.47 5.03
N GLY A 32 -5.49 -27.39 5.33
CA GLY A 32 -5.60 -26.81 6.67
C GLY A 32 -4.62 -25.67 6.97
N ASP A 33 -3.72 -25.33 6.04
CA ASP A 33 -2.71 -24.27 6.20
C ASP A 33 -3.19 -22.90 5.74
N ASP A 34 -4.49 -22.69 5.52
CA ASP A 34 -5.03 -21.40 5.06
C ASP A 34 -4.74 -20.25 6.06
N ALA A 35 -4.52 -20.57 7.34
CA ALA A 35 -4.07 -19.61 8.34
C ALA A 35 -2.70 -18.96 8.01
N ALA A 36 -1.85 -19.62 7.22
CA ALA A 36 -0.54 -19.11 6.81
C ALA A 36 -0.67 -17.84 5.93
N LEU A 37 -1.81 -17.59 5.30
CA LEU A 37 -2.09 -16.36 4.55
C LEU A 37 -2.18 -15.11 5.45
N GLY A 38 -2.35 -15.27 6.77
CA GLY A 38 -2.51 -14.15 7.69
C GLY A 38 -3.66 -13.23 7.31
N ALA A 39 -3.48 -11.92 7.42
CA ALA A 39 -4.50 -10.93 7.08
C ALA A 39 -4.85 -10.86 5.58
N TRP A 40 -4.03 -11.46 4.70
CA TRP A 40 -4.35 -11.54 3.26
C TRP A 40 -5.56 -12.42 3.00
N ARG A 41 -5.74 -13.47 3.81
CA ARG A 41 -6.96 -14.29 3.81
C ARG A 41 -8.18 -13.44 4.09
N ASP A 42 -8.12 -12.64 5.16
CA ASP A 42 -9.25 -11.80 5.56
C ASP A 42 -9.58 -10.74 4.51
N LEU A 43 -8.57 -10.18 3.85
CA LEU A 43 -8.76 -9.25 2.74
C LEU A 43 -9.45 -9.91 1.54
N LEU A 44 -8.98 -11.08 1.12
CA LEU A 44 -9.58 -11.87 0.03
C LEU A 44 -11.05 -12.19 0.33
N LEU A 45 -11.32 -12.75 1.51
CA LEU A 45 -12.67 -13.12 1.93
C LEU A 45 -13.58 -11.88 2.04
N ARG A 46 -13.05 -10.74 2.51
CA ARG A 46 -13.81 -9.49 2.56
C ARG A 46 -14.20 -9.01 1.17
N TYR A 47 -13.28 -9.05 0.20
CA TYR A 47 -13.59 -8.65 -1.18
C TYR A 47 -14.63 -9.59 -1.83
N ILE A 48 -14.48 -10.90 -1.66
CA ILE A 48 -15.46 -11.91 -2.12
C ILE A 48 -16.84 -11.71 -1.51
N ARG A 49 -16.90 -11.35 -0.22
CA ARG A 49 -18.17 -11.00 0.45
C ARG A 49 -18.82 -9.75 -0.13
N ILE A 50 -18.03 -8.74 -0.48
CA ILE A 50 -18.53 -7.50 -1.08
C ILE A 50 -19.17 -7.77 -2.43
N THR A 51 -18.44 -8.49 -3.30
CA THR A 51 -18.87 -8.78 -4.67
C THR A 51 -19.97 -9.84 -4.72
N GLY A 52 -20.04 -10.71 -3.71
CA GLY A 52 -21.02 -11.81 -3.65
C GLY A 52 -20.73 -12.94 -4.64
N ASP A 53 -19.53 -13.00 -5.20
CA ASP A 53 -19.09 -14.01 -6.16
C ASP A 53 -17.92 -14.81 -5.57
N LEU A 54 -17.93 -16.13 -5.76
CA LEU A 54 -16.85 -17.02 -5.34
C LEU A 54 -15.55 -16.75 -6.10
N HIS A 55 -15.65 -16.38 -7.38
CA HIS A 55 -14.54 -16.08 -8.28
C HIS A 55 -14.79 -14.75 -8.98
N PRO A 56 -14.77 -13.62 -8.23
CA PRO A 56 -15.05 -12.33 -8.82
C PRO A 56 -13.97 -11.99 -9.85
N ALA A 57 -14.36 -11.30 -10.92
CA ALA A 57 -13.39 -10.70 -11.83
C ALA A 57 -12.46 -9.73 -11.07
N ALA A 58 -11.28 -9.49 -11.66
CA ALA A 58 -10.37 -8.45 -11.18
C ALA A 58 -11.13 -7.12 -10.98
N PRO A 59 -10.79 -6.33 -9.94
CA PRO A 59 -11.40 -5.02 -9.74
C PRO A 59 -11.32 -4.19 -11.03
N SER A 60 -12.40 -3.49 -11.35
CA SER A 60 -12.45 -2.44 -12.36
C SER A 60 -12.49 -1.11 -11.59
N PRO A 61 -11.33 -0.54 -11.19
CA PRO A 61 -11.29 0.55 -10.25
C PRO A 61 -11.52 1.93 -10.89
N CYS A 62 -12.11 2.84 -10.13
CA CYS A 62 -12.13 4.26 -10.45
C CYS A 62 -11.71 5.10 -9.24
N VAL A 63 -10.66 5.91 -9.42
CA VAL A 63 -10.27 6.95 -8.48
C VAL A 63 -11.21 8.14 -8.65
N VAL A 64 -11.77 8.62 -7.53
CA VAL A 64 -12.62 9.80 -7.50
C VAL A 64 -12.02 10.82 -6.55
N ILE A 65 -11.48 11.92 -7.08
CA ILE A 65 -10.93 13.02 -6.29
C ILE A 65 -12.00 14.08 -6.09
N ALA A 66 -12.52 14.19 -4.87
CA ALA A 66 -13.49 15.20 -4.49
C ALA A 66 -12.80 16.47 -3.97
N CYS A 67 -13.01 17.59 -4.66
CA CYS A 67 -12.35 18.86 -4.39
C CYS A 67 -13.30 19.86 -3.72
N ALA A 68 -12.90 20.43 -2.57
CA ALA A 68 -13.64 21.52 -1.92
C ALA A 68 -12.72 22.38 -1.04
N ASP A 69 -13.06 23.66 -0.89
CA ASP A 69 -12.35 24.57 0.01
C ASP A 69 -13.06 24.71 1.36
N HIS A 70 -12.27 24.92 2.41
CA HIS A 70 -12.77 25.04 3.77
C HIS A 70 -12.67 26.46 4.32
N GLY A 71 -13.75 26.96 4.94
CA GLY A 71 -13.75 28.27 5.57
C GLY A 71 -12.75 28.39 6.73
N VAL A 72 -12.51 27.28 7.44
CA VAL A 72 -11.56 27.20 8.57
C VAL A 72 -10.10 27.45 8.14
N ALA A 73 -9.80 27.46 6.84
CA ALA A 73 -8.48 27.88 6.35
C ALA A 73 -8.13 29.32 6.77
N ALA A 74 -9.12 30.18 7.05
CA ALA A 74 -8.91 31.53 7.58
C ALA A 74 -8.21 31.55 8.95
N GLU A 75 -8.29 30.46 9.71
CA GLU A 75 -7.65 30.29 11.02
C GLU A 75 -6.15 29.88 10.90
N SER A 76 -5.57 29.89 9.70
CA SER A 76 -4.14 29.61 9.43
C SER A 76 -3.68 28.21 9.86
N VAL A 77 -4.59 27.24 9.84
CA VAL A 77 -4.35 25.84 10.23
C VAL A 77 -3.62 24.99 9.18
N SER A 78 -3.33 25.55 7.99
CA SER A 78 -2.61 24.89 6.88
C SER A 78 -1.34 25.66 6.53
N ALA A 79 -0.29 24.94 6.11
CA ALA A 79 0.96 25.51 5.59
C ALA A 79 0.85 26.05 4.14
N TYR A 80 -0.25 25.78 3.44
CA TYR A 80 -0.48 26.15 2.03
C TYR A 80 -1.67 27.09 1.90
N PRO A 81 -1.64 28.01 0.91
CA PRO A 81 -2.71 28.96 0.71
C PRO A 81 -3.93 28.32 0.00
N PRO A 82 -5.17 28.82 0.19
CA PRO A 82 -6.38 28.19 -0.35
C PRO A 82 -6.40 28.00 -1.88
N GLU A 83 -5.75 28.88 -2.64
CA GLU A 83 -5.65 28.74 -4.10
C GLU A 83 -4.97 27.45 -4.57
N THR A 84 -4.25 26.73 -3.70
CA THR A 84 -3.65 25.43 -4.02
C THR A 84 -4.70 24.39 -4.41
N THR A 85 -5.92 24.44 -3.87
CA THR A 85 -6.99 23.49 -4.21
C THR A 85 -7.29 23.49 -5.71
N VAL A 86 -7.50 24.68 -6.31
CA VAL A 86 -7.80 24.79 -7.75
C VAL A 86 -6.58 24.49 -8.62
N GLN A 87 -5.36 24.78 -8.13
CA GLN A 87 -4.13 24.43 -8.84
C GLN A 87 -3.96 22.92 -8.94
N MET A 88 -4.22 22.19 -7.86
CA MET A 88 -4.15 20.72 -7.86
C MET A 88 -5.29 20.08 -8.65
N ALA A 89 -6.51 20.60 -8.57
CA ALA A 89 -7.61 20.15 -9.41
C ALA A 89 -7.29 20.25 -10.91
N ARG A 90 -6.61 21.34 -11.34
CA ARG A 90 -6.06 21.45 -12.71
C ARG A 90 -5.03 20.38 -12.99
N ASN A 91 -4.15 20.13 -12.04
CA ASN A 91 -3.06 19.20 -12.20
C ASN A 91 -3.60 17.77 -12.44
N TYR A 92 -4.60 17.32 -11.69
CA TYR A 92 -5.17 15.98 -11.88
C TYR A 92 -5.78 15.75 -13.26
N LEU A 93 -6.25 16.82 -13.93
CA LEU A 93 -6.87 16.76 -15.25
C LEU A 93 -5.87 16.76 -16.41
N VAL A 94 -4.56 16.86 -16.13
CA VAL A 94 -3.52 16.67 -17.13
C VAL A 94 -2.81 15.33 -16.92
N SER A 95 -2.33 14.73 -18.00
CA SER A 95 -1.51 13.51 -17.91
C SER A 95 -0.32 13.74 -16.99
N ARG A 96 -0.07 12.76 -16.13
CA ARG A 96 1.00 12.76 -15.12
C ARG A 96 0.94 13.93 -14.14
N GLY A 97 -0.25 14.38 -13.80
CA GLY A 97 -0.46 15.56 -12.96
C GLY A 97 0.15 15.44 -11.56
N GLY A 98 -0.56 14.78 -10.67
CA GLY A 98 -0.19 14.60 -9.27
C GLY A 98 -0.18 13.12 -8.85
N ALA A 99 -0.21 12.88 -7.54
CA ALA A 99 -0.14 11.51 -7.02
C ALA A 99 -1.38 10.70 -7.41
N ALA A 100 -2.56 11.33 -7.42
CA ALA A 100 -3.79 10.70 -7.93
C ALA A 100 -3.62 10.10 -9.34
N ASN A 101 -2.88 10.76 -10.23
CA ASN A 101 -2.64 10.25 -11.58
C ASN A 101 -1.71 9.03 -11.56
N ALA A 102 -0.59 9.12 -10.83
CA ALA A 102 0.38 8.04 -10.73
C ALA A 102 -0.24 6.78 -10.11
N PHE A 103 -1.02 6.96 -9.04
CA PHE A 103 -1.67 5.84 -8.36
C PHE A 103 -2.93 5.33 -9.07
N ALA A 104 -3.63 6.16 -9.84
CA ALA A 104 -4.66 5.68 -10.76
C ALA A 104 -4.01 4.80 -11.85
N ALA A 105 -2.89 5.25 -12.43
CA ALA A 105 -2.16 4.48 -13.43
C ALA A 105 -1.62 3.15 -12.86
N LEU A 106 -1.06 3.17 -11.65
CA LEU A 106 -0.64 1.95 -10.94
C LEU A 106 -1.78 0.94 -10.82
N ALA A 107 -2.97 1.38 -10.41
CA ALA A 107 -4.13 0.51 -10.24
C ALA A 107 -4.88 0.18 -11.55
N GLY A 108 -4.43 0.68 -12.71
CA GLY A 108 -5.21 0.59 -13.95
C GLY A 108 -6.59 1.27 -13.87
N ALA A 109 -6.73 2.26 -13.00
CA ALA A 109 -8.00 2.89 -12.65
C ALA A 109 -8.35 4.06 -13.57
N GLY A 110 -9.65 4.24 -13.83
CA GLY A 110 -10.16 5.51 -14.33
C GLY A 110 -10.00 6.61 -13.29
N LEU A 111 -9.74 7.86 -13.69
CA LEU A 111 -9.62 9.01 -12.79
C LEU A 111 -10.74 10.02 -13.06
N VAL A 112 -11.51 10.33 -12.02
CA VAL A 112 -12.56 11.35 -12.04
C VAL A 112 -12.23 12.42 -11.01
N VAL A 113 -12.30 13.69 -11.44
CA VAL A 113 -12.12 14.85 -10.56
C VAL A 113 -13.43 15.60 -10.50
N VAL A 114 -13.91 15.87 -9.28
CA VAL A 114 -15.19 16.54 -9.07
C VAL A 114 -15.03 17.77 -8.19
N ASP A 115 -15.54 18.91 -8.66
CA ASP A 115 -15.68 20.11 -7.87
C ASP A 115 -16.96 20.03 -7.03
N MET A 116 -16.79 19.82 -5.72
CA MET A 116 -17.87 19.80 -4.74
C MET A 116 -18.08 21.17 -4.09
N GLY A 117 -17.09 22.06 -4.17
CA GLY A 117 -17.12 23.30 -3.43
C GLY A 117 -15.84 24.12 -3.43
N MET A 118 -15.09 24.16 -4.54
CA MET A 118 -13.94 25.06 -4.65
C MET A 118 -14.40 26.53 -4.56
N LYS A 119 -13.63 27.36 -3.87
CA LYS A 119 -13.94 28.77 -3.62
C LYS A 119 -13.98 29.59 -4.91
N VAL A 120 -13.16 29.21 -5.89
CA VAL A 120 -13.12 29.80 -7.23
C VAL A 120 -13.67 28.79 -8.23
N LYS A 121 -14.68 29.21 -8.99
CA LYS A 121 -15.17 28.42 -10.12
C LYS A 121 -14.06 28.24 -11.14
N ALA A 122 -13.72 26.99 -11.43
CA ALA A 122 -12.76 26.64 -12.46
C ALA A 122 -13.51 26.04 -13.66
N ASP A 123 -13.31 26.61 -14.84
CA ASP A 123 -13.80 26.02 -16.09
C ASP A 123 -12.68 25.19 -16.70
N LEU A 124 -12.64 23.91 -16.34
CA LEU A 124 -11.56 22.99 -16.69
C LEU A 124 -12.14 21.79 -17.44
N PRO A 125 -11.67 21.49 -18.66
CA PRO A 125 -12.08 20.29 -19.37
C PRO A 125 -11.86 19.03 -18.52
N GLY A 126 -12.90 18.20 -18.38
CA GLY A 126 -12.86 16.97 -17.60
C GLY A 126 -13.20 17.13 -16.10
N LEU A 127 -13.28 18.36 -15.57
CA LEU A 127 -13.77 18.60 -14.21
C LEU A 127 -15.29 18.43 -14.17
N LEU A 128 -15.78 17.54 -13.30
CA LEU A 128 -17.21 17.44 -13.04
C LEU A 128 -17.65 18.56 -12.11
N ASP A 129 -18.61 19.39 -12.53
CA ASP A 129 -19.21 20.44 -11.70
C ASP A 129 -20.37 19.85 -10.88
N CYS A 130 -20.11 19.57 -9.60
CA CYS A 130 -21.10 19.17 -8.61
C CYS A 130 -21.13 20.17 -7.44
N ARG A 131 -20.82 21.44 -7.73
CA ARG A 131 -20.55 22.43 -6.70
C ARG A 131 -21.79 22.72 -5.85
N ILE A 132 -21.64 22.58 -4.54
CA ILE A 132 -22.69 22.86 -3.56
C ILE A 132 -22.69 24.35 -3.16
N ALA A 133 -21.51 24.91 -2.91
CA ALA A 133 -21.28 26.34 -2.64
C ALA A 133 -19.80 26.72 -2.91
N CYS A 134 -19.46 28.00 -2.80
CA CYS A 134 -18.06 28.47 -2.94
C CYS A 134 -17.28 28.32 -1.62
N GLY A 135 -16.91 27.08 -1.29
CA GLY A 135 -16.28 26.71 -0.03
C GLY A 135 -17.27 26.62 1.14
N THR A 136 -16.89 25.89 2.18
CA THR A 136 -17.65 25.86 3.43
C THR A 136 -17.49 27.17 4.22
N LYS A 137 -18.35 27.36 5.22
CA LYS A 137 -18.16 28.35 6.27
C LYS A 137 -17.04 27.95 7.22
N ASP A 138 -16.57 28.89 8.02
CA ASP A 138 -15.61 28.59 9.07
C ASP A 138 -16.31 27.88 10.24
N MET A 139 -16.10 26.56 10.32
CA MET A 139 -16.67 25.72 11.37
C MET A 139 -16.31 26.16 12.79
N ALA A 140 -15.29 27.00 12.97
CA ALA A 140 -14.90 27.52 14.28
C ALA A 140 -15.70 28.77 14.70
N GLN A 141 -16.60 29.27 13.85
CA GLN A 141 -17.42 30.48 14.06
C GLN A 141 -18.92 30.23 13.83
N GLU A 142 -19.27 29.36 12.88
CA GLU A 142 -20.64 28.96 12.52
C GLU A 142 -20.61 27.55 11.91
N PRO A 143 -21.76 26.85 11.73
CA PRO A 143 -21.77 25.55 11.05
C PRO A 143 -21.14 25.60 9.65
N ALA A 144 -20.31 24.61 9.31
CA ALA A 144 -19.61 24.54 8.02
C ALA A 144 -20.54 24.67 6.80
N MET A 145 -21.75 24.10 6.89
CA MET A 145 -22.79 24.20 5.86
C MET A 145 -24.18 23.99 6.47
N THR A 146 -25.21 24.29 5.70
CA THR A 146 -26.59 23.92 6.10
C THR A 146 -26.81 22.41 5.98
N ARG A 147 -27.76 21.86 6.74
CA ARG A 147 -28.15 20.45 6.63
C ARG A 147 -28.57 20.06 5.20
N ALA A 148 -29.27 20.95 4.49
CA ALA A 148 -29.68 20.72 3.10
C ALA A 148 -28.47 20.60 2.16
N GLN A 149 -27.42 21.42 2.37
CA GLN A 149 -26.18 21.32 1.62
C GLN A 149 -25.40 20.05 1.95
N ALA A 150 -25.39 19.63 3.23
CA ALA A 150 -24.81 18.35 3.64
C ALA A 150 -25.50 17.18 2.92
N THR A 151 -26.83 17.13 2.93
CA THR A 151 -27.61 16.13 2.18
C THR A 151 -27.31 16.19 0.68
N ALA A 152 -27.31 17.38 0.06
CA ALA A 152 -27.02 17.53 -1.36
C ALA A 152 -25.61 17.04 -1.74
N SER A 153 -24.61 17.26 -0.88
CA SER A 153 -23.25 16.74 -1.11
C SER A 153 -23.18 15.22 -1.06
N ILE A 154 -23.96 14.58 -0.18
CA ILE A 154 -24.09 13.12 -0.11
C ILE A 154 -24.80 12.59 -1.36
N GLU A 155 -25.91 13.20 -1.76
CA GLU A 155 -26.66 12.78 -2.95
C GLU A 155 -25.84 12.91 -4.24
N ALA A 156 -25.00 13.93 -4.36
CA ALA A 156 -24.05 14.06 -5.46
C ALA A 156 -23.06 12.88 -5.51
N GLY A 157 -22.53 12.47 -4.36
CA GLY A 157 -21.68 11.28 -4.24
C GLY A 157 -22.40 9.98 -4.62
N ILE A 158 -23.64 9.80 -4.16
CA ILE A 158 -24.47 8.64 -4.50
C ILE A 158 -24.70 8.57 -6.02
N ALA A 159 -25.11 9.69 -6.63
CA ALA A 159 -25.35 9.76 -8.07
C ALA A 159 -24.07 9.47 -8.87
N LEU A 160 -22.91 9.93 -8.40
CA LEU A 160 -21.63 9.66 -9.03
C LEU A 160 -21.26 8.16 -8.94
N ALA A 161 -21.41 7.54 -7.76
CA ALA A 161 -21.19 6.11 -7.61
C ALA A 161 -22.09 5.28 -8.52
N GLN A 162 -23.40 5.57 -8.55
CA GLN A 162 -24.35 4.88 -9.43
C GLN A 162 -23.94 5.00 -10.89
N LYS A 163 -23.53 6.20 -11.33
CA LYS A 163 -23.07 6.43 -12.71
C LYS A 163 -21.82 5.62 -13.06
N LEU A 164 -20.82 5.61 -12.17
CA LEU A 164 -19.56 4.89 -12.40
C LEU A 164 -19.78 3.38 -12.40
N ILE A 165 -20.60 2.88 -11.48
CA ILE A 165 -20.89 1.45 -11.37
C ILE A 165 -21.72 0.97 -12.55
N ALA A 166 -22.71 1.76 -13.00
CA ALA A 166 -23.45 1.48 -14.23
C ALA A 166 -22.56 1.47 -15.49
N ALA A 167 -21.41 2.14 -15.45
CA ALA A 167 -20.39 2.12 -16.51
C ALA A 167 -19.40 0.94 -16.40
N GLY A 168 -19.59 0.03 -15.44
CA GLY A 168 -18.76 -1.16 -15.26
C GLY A 168 -17.66 -1.03 -14.20
N CYS A 169 -17.64 0.05 -13.41
CA CYS A 169 -16.76 0.15 -12.25
C CYS A 169 -17.24 -0.80 -11.14
N THR A 170 -16.34 -1.59 -10.57
CA THR A 170 -16.66 -2.52 -9.47
C THR A 170 -16.00 -2.11 -8.15
N CYS A 171 -15.09 -1.13 -8.20
CA CYS A 171 -14.32 -0.69 -7.05
C CYS A 171 -14.08 0.83 -7.09
N LEU A 172 -14.52 1.57 -6.07
CA LEU A 172 -14.25 3.01 -5.95
C LEU A 172 -13.04 3.25 -5.04
N LEU A 173 -12.15 4.13 -5.47
CA LEU A 173 -10.97 4.56 -4.73
C LEU A 173 -11.15 6.07 -4.41
N PRO A 174 -11.89 6.43 -3.35
CA PRO A 174 -12.10 7.83 -3.02
C PRO A 174 -10.78 8.48 -2.61
N GLY A 175 -10.58 9.70 -3.12
CA GLY A 175 -9.57 10.63 -2.65
C GLY A 175 -10.18 12.03 -2.53
N GLU A 176 -9.41 12.93 -1.97
CA GLU A 176 -9.86 14.31 -1.74
C GLU A 176 -8.73 15.29 -2.02
N MET A 177 -9.13 16.54 -2.23
CA MET A 177 -8.22 17.67 -2.28
C MET A 177 -8.93 18.90 -1.69
N GLY A 178 -8.39 19.42 -0.60
CA GLY A 178 -8.95 20.61 0.04
C GLY A 178 -8.02 21.18 1.10
N ILE A 179 -7.66 22.45 0.97
CA ILE A 179 -6.84 23.11 1.98
C ILE A 179 -7.61 23.18 3.31
N ALA A 180 -6.92 22.83 4.40
CA ALA A 180 -7.39 22.76 5.79
C ALA A 180 -8.36 21.61 6.14
N ASN A 181 -8.67 20.70 5.23
CA ASN A 181 -9.64 19.62 5.47
C ASN A 181 -9.21 18.59 6.54
N THR A 182 -7.91 18.45 6.83
CA THR A 182 -7.42 17.62 7.95
C THR A 182 -7.84 18.17 9.32
N THR A 183 -8.31 19.42 9.39
CA THR A 183 -8.94 20.01 10.57
C THR A 183 -10.39 19.51 10.70
N ALA A 184 -11.13 19.47 9.58
CA ALA A 184 -12.49 18.96 9.52
C ALA A 184 -12.53 17.44 9.81
N SER A 185 -11.61 16.65 9.23
CA SER A 185 -11.56 15.20 9.53
C SER A 185 -11.20 14.90 10.99
N ALA A 186 -10.35 15.71 11.61
CA ALA A 186 -10.10 15.62 13.05
C ALA A 186 -11.35 15.94 13.88
N ALA A 187 -12.12 16.97 13.51
CA ALA A 187 -13.38 17.32 14.19
C ALA A 187 -14.47 16.24 14.01
N ILE A 188 -14.63 15.71 12.79
CA ILE A 188 -15.56 14.58 12.52
C ILE A 188 -15.19 13.36 13.37
N CYS A 189 -13.91 12.98 13.38
CA CYS A 189 -13.41 11.85 14.16
C CYS A 189 -13.63 12.10 15.66
N ALA A 190 -13.30 13.29 16.16
CA ALA A 190 -13.49 13.65 17.56
C ALA A 190 -14.96 13.55 17.99
N ALA A 191 -15.87 14.09 17.19
CA ALA A 191 -17.30 14.02 17.44
C ALA A 191 -17.79 12.56 17.50
N ILE A 192 -17.60 11.78 16.43
CA ILE A 192 -18.17 10.43 16.31
C ILE A 192 -17.50 9.41 17.24
N CYS A 193 -16.19 9.54 17.47
CA CYS A 193 -15.43 8.62 18.32
C CYS A 193 -15.40 9.05 19.80
N GLY A 194 -15.97 10.21 20.15
CA GLY A 194 -15.98 10.73 21.53
C GLY A 194 -14.58 11.07 22.05
N LEU A 195 -13.73 11.64 21.20
CA LEU A 195 -12.35 11.99 21.55
C LEU A 195 -12.22 13.48 21.88
N SER A 196 -11.18 13.83 22.65
CA SER A 196 -10.77 15.23 22.77
C SER A 196 -10.16 15.74 21.45
N ALA A 197 -10.20 17.05 21.25
CA ALA A 197 -9.53 17.69 20.11
C ALA A 197 -8.04 17.32 20.03
N ASP A 198 -7.35 17.23 21.18
CA ASP A 198 -5.94 16.87 21.28
C ASP A 198 -5.65 15.43 20.81
N ALA A 199 -6.57 14.48 21.08
CA ALA A 199 -6.41 13.08 20.71
C ALA A 199 -6.75 12.80 19.24
N ALA A 200 -7.55 13.67 18.60
CA ALA A 200 -7.95 13.52 17.21
C ALA A 200 -7.04 14.28 16.23
N THR A 201 -6.41 15.37 16.67
CA THR A 201 -5.73 16.31 15.76
C THR A 201 -4.27 15.92 15.51
N GLY A 202 -3.97 15.58 14.25
CA GLY A 202 -2.59 15.39 13.76
C GLY A 202 -2.01 16.64 13.09
N ARG A 203 -0.75 16.52 12.66
CA ARG A 203 0.01 17.61 12.02
C ARG A 203 -0.43 17.90 10.60
N GLY A 204 -1.16 17.00 9.94
CA GLY A 204 -1.52 17.11 8.53
C GLY A 204 -0.27 17.34 7.68
N THR A 205 -0.17 18.55 7.14
CA THR A 205 0.91 19.01 6.25
C THR A 205 2.25 19.28 6.96
N ASN A 206 2.63 18.46 7.95
CA ASN A 206 3.87 18.58 8.73
C ASN A 206 4.06 19.96 9.40
N ILE A 207 2.97 20.51 9.96
CA ILE A 207 2.97 21.82 10.62
C ILE A 207 3.82 21.86 11.91
N SER A 208 4.29 23.06 12.28
CA SER A 208 5.06 23.32 13.52
C SER A 208 4.25 23.06 14.80
N ASP A 209 4.92 22.89 15.95
CA ASP A 209 4.27 22.68 17.25
C ASP A 209 3.32 23.82 17.62
N ALA A 210 3.72 25.06 17.34
CA ALA A 210 2.88 26.24 17.55
C ALA A 210 1.61 26.18 16.71
N ARG A 211 1.73 25.82 15.42
CA ARG A 211 0.58 25.70 14.52
C ARG A 211 -0.31 24.50 14.88
N LEU A 212 0.27 23.40 15.36
CA LEU A 212 -0.48 22.25 15.87
C LEU A 212 -1.32 22.64 17.11
N ALA A 213 -0.74 23.39 18.06
CA ALA A 213 -1.48 23.88 19.22
C ALA A 213 -2.65 24.80 18.80
N ALA A 214 -2.43 25.67 17.81
CA ALA A 214 -3.49 26.50 17.24
C ALA A 214 -4.58 25.65 16.56
N LYS A 215 -4.20 24.65 15.75
CA LYS A 215 -5.13 23.72 15.10
C LYS A 215 -5.98 22.96 16.11
N ILE A 216 -5.39 22.46 17.19
CA ILE A 216 -6.10 21.81 18.29
C ILE A 216 -7.12 22.76 18.93
N ALA A 217 -6.74 24.02 19.18
CA ALA A 217 -7.64 25.02 19.75
C ALA A 217 -8.83 25.34 18.81
N VAL A 218 -8.59 25.39 17.49
CA VAL A 218 -9.61 25.56 16.46
C VAL A 218 -10.58 24.38 16.44
N VAL A 219 -10.08 23.14 16.45
CA VAL A 219 -10.94 21.94 16.51
C VAL A 219 -11.78 21.93 17.77
N ARG A 220 -11.18 22.27 18.93
CA ARG A 220 -11.90 22.37 20.21
C ARG A 220 -13.05 23.37 20.14
N ARG A 221 -12.77 24.59 19.65
CA ARG A 221 -13.78 25.64 19.44
C ARG A 221 -14.90 25.18 18.50
N ALA A 222 -14.57 24.56 17.38
CA ALA A 222 -15.56 24.08 16.42
C ALA A 222 -16.52 23.04 17.04
N LEU A 223 -15.99 22.12 17.84
CA LEU A 223 -16.79 21.13 18.57
C LEU A 223 -17.67 21.76 19.65
N GLU A 224 -17.13 22.68 20.45
CA GLU A 224 -17.86 23.37 21.53
C GLU A 224 -18.97 24.28 20.98
N HIS A 225 -18.68 25.04 19.93
CA HIS A 225 -19.62 25.99 19.35
C HIS A 225 -20.80 25.29 18.66
N ASN A 226 -20.51 24.26 17.85
CA ASN A 226 -21.53 23.62 17.04
C ASN A 226 -22.23 22.46 17.75
N ALA A 227 -21.59 21.84 18.73
CA ALA A 227 -22.09 20.67 19.46
C ALA A 227 -22.71 19.62 18.50
N PRO A 228 -21.92 19.02 17.59
CA PRO A 228 -22.43 18.03 16.64
C PRO A 228 -22.95 16.78 17.36
N ASP A 229 -24.12 16.28 16.94
CA ASP A 229 -24.68 15.04 17.47
C ASP A 229 -23.97 13.83 16.85
N PRO A 230 -23.19 13.04 17.64
CA PRO A 230 -22.45 11.90 17.11
C PRO A 230 -23.33 10.76 16.58
N ALA A 231 -24.63 10.75 16.89
CA ALA A 231 -25.59 9.78 16.37
C ALA A 231 -26.18 10.18 15.01
N ASP A 232 -26.05 11.43 14.59
CA ASP A 232 -26.57 11.96 13.33
C ASP A 232 -25.42 12.41 12.41
N GLY A 233 -24.96 11.50 11.54
CA GLY A 233 -23.88 11.76 10.61
C GLY A 233 -24.12 12.97 9.69
N ILE A 234 -25.37 13.31 9.37
CA ILE A 234 -25.67 14.50 8.56
C ILE A 234 -25.48 15.77 9.40
N ASP A 235 -25.82 15.74 10.70
CA ASP A 235 -25.55 16.86 11.62
C ASP A 235 -24.05 17.08 11.82
N VAL A 236 -23.28 16.00 12.02
CA VAL A 236 -21.81 16.08 12.12
C VAL A 236 -21.22 16.69 10.83
N LEU A 237 -21.62 16.19 9.66
CA LEU A 237 -21.17 16.70 8.36
C LEU A 237 -21.52 18.18 8.18
N ALA A 238 -22.75 18.57 8.51
CA ALA A 238 -23.22 19.94 8.36
C ALA A 238 -22.44 20.93 9.25
N LYS A 239 -22.14 20.51 10.48
CA LYS A 239 -21.50 21.38 11.47
C LYS A 239 -20.00 21.50 11.33
N VAL A 240 -19.29 20.38 11.15
CA VAL A 240 -17.82 20.33 11.23
C VAL A 240 -17.15 19.62 10.06
N GLY A 241 -17.89 19.34 8.98
CA GLY A 241 -17.38 18.64 7.80
C GLY A 241 -17.08 19.53 6.59
N GLY A 242 -17.08 18.91 5.41
CA GLY A 242 -16.80 19.54 4.11
C GLY A 242 -17.57 18.87 2.98
N PHE A 243 -17.75 19.58 1.86
CA PHE A 243 -18.57 19.08 0.75
C PHE A 243 -17.96 17.82 0.10
N GLU A 244 -16.64 17.71 0.10
CA GLU A 244 -15.91 16.52 -0.34
C GLU A 244 -16.12 15.32 0.59
N PHE A 245 -16.24 15.54 1.91
CA PHE A 245 -16.57 14.48 2.86
C PHE A 245 -17.98 13.94 2.62
N GLY A 246 -18.93 14.83 2.32
CA GLY A 246 -20.28 14.43 1.94
C GLY A 246 -20.30 13.63 0.64
N CYS A 247 -19.55 14.08 -0.37
CA CYS A 247 -19.38 13.32 -1.62
C CYS A 247 -18.81 11.93 -1.38
N ILE A 248 -17.71 11.80 -0.61
CA ILE A 248 -17.10 10.50 -0.31
C ILE A 248 -18.05 9.61 0.50
N ALA A 249 -18.77 10.16 1.48
CA ALA A 249 -19.80 9.41 2.20
C ALA A 249 -20.90 8.92 1.24
N GLY A 250 -21.32 9.76 0.28
CA GLY A 250 -22.24 9.39 -0.78
C GLY A 250 -21.71 8.30 -1.71
N LEU A 251 -20.43 8.34 -2.08
CA LEU A 251 -19.78 7.29 -2.87
C LEU A 251 -19.84 5.94 -2.14
N ILE A 252 -19.59 5.95 -0.82
CA ILE A 252 -19.67 4.77 0.04
C ILE A 252 -21.10 4.22 0.09
N LEU A 253 -22.09 5.07 0.33
CA LEU A 253 -23.50 4.67 0.39
C LEU A 253 -23.98 4.12 -0.95
N GLY A 254 -23.63 4.78 -2.06
CA GLY A 254 -23.95 4.33 -3.41
C GLY A 254 -23.31 2.98 -3.73
N ALA A 255 -22.00 2.83 -3.49
CA ALA A 255 -21.31 1.55 -3.70
C ALA A 255 -21.89 0.42 -2.84
N ALA A 256 -22.21 0.70 -1.58
CA ALA A 256 -22.84 -0.27 -0.69
C ALA A 256 -24.23 -0.71 -1.17
N ALA A 257 -25.02 0.19 -1.78
CA ALA A 257 -26.31 -0.15 -2.36
C ALA A 257 -26.18 -0.99 -3.65
N GLU A 258 -25.14 -0.77 -4.45
CA GLU A 258 -24.93 -1.46 -5.73
C GLU A 258 -24.07 -2.74 -5.62
N GLY A 259 -23.32 -2.94 -4.53
CA GLY A 259 -22.45 -4.11 -4.35
C GLY A 259 -21.06 -3.93 -4.92
N ALA A 260 -20.60 -2.69 -4.98
CA ALA A 260 -19.23 -2.35 -5.34
C ALA A 260 -18.36 -2.18 -4.09
N ALA A 261 -17.07 -2.48 -4.22
CA ALA A 261 -16.10 -2.24 -3.17
C ALA A 261 -15.72 -0.76 -3.08
N VAL A 262 -15.36 -0.31 -1.88
CA VAL A 262 -14.70 0.98 -1.67
C VAL A 262 -13.44 0.75 -0.86
N ILE A 263 -12.29 1.12 -1.42
CA ILE A 263 -11.00 1.02 -0.72
C ILE A 263 -10.64 2.40 -0.20
N LEU A 264 -10.65 2.55 1.13
CA LEU A 264 -10.33 3.80 1.80
C LEU A 264 -8.83 4.07 1.78
N ASP A 265 -8.47 5.31 1.50
CA ASP A 265 -7.10 5.80 1.57
C ASP A 265 -6.75 6.30 2.99
N GLY A 266 -6.54 7.60 3.18
CA GLY A 266 -6.10 8.21 4.44
C GLY A 266 -7.21 8.67 5.39
N ALA A 267 -6.81 9.52 6.34
CA ALA A 267 -7.65 10.01 7.44
C ALA A 267 -8.95 10.69 6.97
N ASN A 268 -8.88 11.45 5.87
CA ASN A 268 -10.04 12.18 5.35
C ASN A 268 -11.10 11.21 4.80
N CYS A 269 -10.69 10.19 4.05
CA CYS A 269 -11.58 9.13 3.58
C CYS A 269 -12.18 8.33 4.73
N ALA A 270 -11.39 8.03 5.76
CA ALA A 270 -11.87 7.36 6.96
C ALA A 270 -12.89 8.21 7.75
N ALA A 271 -12.72 9.54 7.80
CA ALA A 271 -13.70 10.43 8.42
C ALA A 271 -15.02 10.50 7.63
N ALA A 272 -14.97 10.54 6.29
CA ALA A 272 -16.16 10.42 5.46
C ALA A 272 -16.86 9.05 5.64
N ALA A 273 -16.09 7.98 5.82
CA ALA A 273 -16.63 6.67 6.13
C ALA A 273 -17.32 6.60 7.50
N LEU A 274 -16.87 7.36 8.51
CA LEU A 274 -17.59 7.48 9.78
C LEU A 274 -18.97 8.13 9.60
N ILE A 275 -19.07 9.15 8.73
CA ILE A 275 -20.34 9.77 8.36
C ILE A 275 -21.25 8.74 7.69
N ALA A 276 -20.74 7.99 6.70
CA ALA A 276 -21.50 6.94 6.03
C ALA A 276 -21.96 5.83 7.00
N GLN A 277 -21.08 5.37 7.91
CA GLN A 277 -21.41 4.38 8.95
C GLN A 277 -22.52 4.90 9.89
N SER A 278 -22.48 6.18 10.27
CA SER A 278 -23.53 6.77 11.11
C SER A 278 -24.88 6.83 10.39
N ILE A 279 -24.90 7.14 9.09
CA ILE A 279 -26.12 7.22 8.27
C ILE A 279 -26.70 5.83 8.00
N ALA A 280 -25.86 4.88 7.57
CA ALA A 280 -26.25 3.52 7.25
C ALA A 280 -25.15 2.55 7.72
N PRO A 281 -25.26 1.96 8.93
CA PRO A 281 -24.20 1.12 9.49
C PRO A 281 -23.78 -0.05 8.60
N ALA A 282 -24.72 -0.66 7.86
CA ALA A 282 -24.42 -1.75 6.93
C ALA A 282 -23.54 -1.34 5.74
N SER A 283 -23.35 -0.03 5.48
CA SER A 283 -22.44 0.44 4.43
C SER A 283 -20.98 0.06 4.67
N THR A 284 -20.58 -0.21 5.93
CA THR A 284 -19.22 -0.64 6.24
C THR A 284 -18.84 -2.00 5.67
N ASP A 285 -19.82 -2.81 5.27
CA ASP A 285 -19.56 -4.08 4.62
C ASP A 285 -18.94 -3.92 3.24
N ALA A 286 -19.14 -2.78 2.57
CA ALA A 286 -18.53 -2.42 1.29
C ALA A 286 -17.09 -1.89 1.41
N LEU A 287 -16.61 -1.66 2.64
CA LEU A 287 -15.36 -0.96 2.89
C LEU A 287 -14.18 -1.91 3.10
N ILE A 288 -13.05 -1.53 2.51
CA ILE A 288 -11.71 -2.08 2.77
C ILE A 288 -10.81 -0.89 3.14
N ALA A 289 -10.00 -1.01 4.19
CA ALA A 289 -8.99 0.01 4.51
C ALA A 289 -7.65 -0.34 3.86
N SER A 290 -6.86 0.68 3.53
CA SER A 290 -5.56 0.47 2.89
C SER A 290 -4.40 0.35 3.88
N HIS A 291 -3.97 1.49 4.42
CA HIS A 291 -2.76 1.65 5.20
C HIS A 291 -3.05 2.34 6.53
N ARG A 292 -2.11 2.24 7.46
CA ARG A 292 -2.10 3.11 8.64
C ARG A 292 -1.37 4.41 8.31
N GLY A 293 -2.15 5.49 8.11
CA GLY A 293 -1.61 6.82 7.82
C GLY A 293 -0.99 7.53 9.04
N GLY A 294 -0.33 8.66 8.79
CA GLY A 294 0.38 9.45 9.81
C GLY A 294 -0.52 10.26 10.77
N GLU A 295 -1.78 10.50 10.41
CA GLU A 295 -2.72 11.28 11.23
C GLU A 295 -3.26 10.51 12.44
N GLN A 296 -3.43 11.20 13.56
CA GLN A 296 -3.94 10.60 14.81
C GLN A 296 -5.38 10.11 14.67
N SER A 297 -6.24 10.91 14.02
CA SER A 297 -7.64 10.57 13.73
C SER A 297 -7.78 9.29 12.92
N HIS A 298 -6.85 9.01 12.00
CA HIS A 298 -6.99 7.87 11.08
C HIS A 298 -7.11 6.54 11.83
N ARG A 299 -6.24 6.30 12.81
CA ARG A 299 -6.28 5.06 13.61
C ARG A 299 -7.62 4.91 14.33
N HIS A 300 -8.10 5.97 14.98
CA HIS A 300 -9.34 5.94 15.73
C HIS A 300 -10.56 5.75 14.82
N SER A 301 -10.56 6.38 13.64
CA SER A 301 -11.60 6.16 12.64
C SER A 301 -11.64 4.69 12.18
N LEU A 302 -10.49 4.08 11.87
CA LEU A 302 -10.44 2.67 11.46
C LEU A 302 -10.85 1.70 12.58
N GLU A 303 -10.47 1.99 13.82
CA GLU A 303 -10.92 1.23 15.01
C GLU A 303 -12.45 1.28 15.14
N LYS A 304 -13.06 2.47 15.01
CA LYS A 304 -14.52 2.66 15.05
C LYS A 304 -15.24 2.00 13.87
N LEU A 305 -14.63 1.99 12.69
CA LEU A 305 -15.14 1.32 11.49
C LEU A 305 -14.99 -0.21 11.53
N GLY A 306 -14.16 -0.75 12.45
CA GLY A 306 -13.86 -2.17 12.51
C GLY A 306 -13.03 -2.67 11.31
N LEU A 307 -12.17 -1.81 10.75
CA LEU A 307 -11.37 -2.12 9.56
C LEU A 307 -9.90 -2.36 9.93
N PRO A 308 -9.30 -3.53 9.58
CA PRO A 308 -7.88 -3.77 9.75
C PRO A 308 -7.06 -2.99 8.70
N THR A 309 -5.76 -2.80 8.96
CA THR A 309 -4.81 -2.20 8.01
C THR A 309 -3.77 -3.21 7.58
N TYR A 310 -3.38 -3.18 6.31
CA TYR A 310 -2.46 -4.17 5.73
C TYR A 310 -1.06 -3.62 5.53
N MET A 311 -0.91 -2.28 5.51
CA MET A 311 0.37 -1.63 5.19
C MET A 311 0.76 -0.55 6.22
N LYS A 312 2.08 -0.38 6.41
CA LYS A 312 2.72 0.63 7.27
C LYS A 312 3.71 1.46 6.46
N LEU A 313 3.18 2.22 5.50
CA LEU A 313 4.00 3.02 4.59
C LEU A 313 4.24 4.45 5.11
N GLY A 314 3.52 4.90 6.13
CA GLY A 314 3.65 6.27 6.63
C GLY A 314 3.11 7.33 5.67
N LEU A 315 2.24 6.95 4.72
CA LEU A 315 1.58 7.89 3.81
C LEU A 315 0.74 8.91 4.60
N CYS A 316 0.83 10.18 4.19
CA CYS A 316 -0.02 11.26 4.69
C CYS A 316 -0.40 12.30 3.63
N LEU A 317 -0.23 11.96 2.34
CA LEU A 317 -0.60 12.83 1.23
C LEU A 317 -2.12 12.86 0.98
N GLY A 318 -2.77 11.69 1.01
CA GLY A 318 -4.12 11.51 0.46
C GLY A 318 -4.07 11.04 -0.99
N GLU A 319 -5.04 11.48 -1.80
CA GLU A 319 -5.06 11.29 -3.25
C GLU A 319 -5.09 9.82 -3.75
N ALA A 320 -5.63 8.90 -2.95
CA ALA A 320 -5.85 7.50 -3.31
C ALA A 320 -4.59 6.62 -3.46
N GLY A 321 -3.46 7.03 -2.88
CA GLY A 321 -2.20 6.27 -2.98
C GLY A 321 -2.24 4.89 -2.33
N GLY A 322 -2.65 4.81 -1.06
CA GLY A 322 -2.75 3.54 -0.35
C GLY A 322 -3.87 2.65 -0.91
N SER A 323 -5.00 3.24 -1.31
CA SER A 323 -6.11 2.49 -1.88
C SER A 323 -5.77 1.83 -3.21
N SER A 324 -4.98 2.50 -4.06
CA SER A 324 -4.50 1.93 -5.32
C SER A 324 -3.56 0.75 -5.13
N ILE A 325 -2.65 0.82 -4.14
CA ILE A 325 -1.75 -0.30 -3.82
C ILE A 325 -2.55 -1.52 -3.35
N ILE A 326 -3.55 -1.34 -2.46
CA ILE A 326 -4.41 -2.46 -2.06
C ILE A 326 -5.22 -3.01 -3.23
N CYS A 327 -5.67 -2.17 -4.17
CA CYS A 327 -6.36 -2.65 -5.37
C CYS A 327 -5.49 -3.65 -6.14
N ARG A 328 -4.20 -3.34 -6.36
CA ARG A 328 -3.24 -4.25 -6.98
C ARG A 328 -3.00 -5.52 -6.17
N ILE A 329 -2.92 -5.41 -4.85
CA ILE A 329 -2.78 -6.58 -3.98
C ILE A 329 -4.03 -7.47 -4.06
N ILE A 330 -5.24 -6.93 -4.13
CA ILE A 330 -6.47 -7.72 -4.30
C ILE A 330 -6.42 -8.52 -5.61
N GLU A 331 -5.92 -7.95 -6.70
CA GLU A 331 -5.74 -8.69 -7.96
C GLU A 331 -4.80 -9.89 -7.79
N ILE A 332 -3.69 -9.73 -7.07
CA ILE A 332 -2.76 -10.81 -6.72
C ILE A 332 -3.50 -11.89 -5.91
N LEU A 333 -4.31 -11.50 -4.92
CA LEU A 333 -5.07 -12.45 -4.10
C LEU A 333 -6.12 -13.21 -4.89
N LEU A 334 -6.85 -12.53 -5.78
CA LEU A 334 -7.86 -13.16 -6.64
C LEU A 334 -7.25 -14.12 -7.63
N ARG A 335 -6.13 -13.74 -8.27
CA ARG A 335 -5.42 -14.63 -9.19
C ARG A 335 -4.87 -15.85 -8.46
N THR A 336 -4.32 -15.65 -7.26
CA THR A 336 -3.86 -16.75 -6.41
C THR A 336 -5.01 -17.71 -6.05
N TRP A 337 -6.15 -17.15 -5.67
CA TRP A 337 -7.34 -17.92 -5.36
C TRP A 337 -7.87 -18.73 -6.57
N GLU A 338 -7.94 -18.11 -7.75
CA GLU A 338 -8.33 -18.76 -9.00
C GLU A 338 -7.44 -19.98 -9.31
N VAL A 339 -6.12 -19.83 -9.20
CA VAL A 339 -5.17 -20.91 -9.44
C VAL A 339 -5.30 -22.02 -8.39
N LEU A 340 -5.48 -21.65 -7.12
CA LEU A 340 -5.66 -22.61 -6.02
C LEU A 340 -6.92 -23.47 -6.20
N ASP A 341 -8.06 -22.85 -6.52
CA ASP A 341 -9.33 -23.59 -6.67
C ASP A 341 -9.43 -24.35 -8.01
N THR A 342 -8.59 -24.02 -8.99
CA THR A 342 -8.47 -24.80 -10.23
C THR A 342 -7.92 -26.20 -9.91
N PRO A 343 -8.61 -27.29 -10.30
CA PRO A 343 -8.14 -28.66 -10.09
C PRO A 343 -6.74 -28.85 -10.65
N HIS A 344 -5.84 -29.49 -9.88
CA HIS A 344 -4.43 -29.64 -10.25
C HIS A 344 -4.22 -30.20 -11.67
N GLU A 345 -5.02 -31.19 -12.07
CA GLU A 345 -4.97 -31.82 -13.39
C GLU A 345 -5.37 -30.88 -14.54
N SER A 346 -6.10 -29.80 -14.23
CA SER A 346 -6.58 -28.80 -15.18
C SER A 346 -5.76 -27.51 -15.17
N ARG A 347 -4.74 -27.40 -14.29
CA ARG A 347 -3.87 -26.22 -14.25
C ARG A 347 -2.98 -26.19 -15.49
N ALA A 348 -2.76 -25.00 -16.03
CA ALA A 348 -1.75 -24.80 -17.06
C ALA A 348 -0.36 -25.16 -16.48
N GLU A 349 0.53 -25.67 -17.32
CA GLU A 349 1.92 -25.85 -16.93
C GLU A 349 2.49 -24.51 -16.44
N THR A 350 3.18 -24.56 -15.31
CA THR A 350 3.82 -23.37 -14.75
C THR A 350 4.83 -22.80 -15.73
N ARG A 351 4.95 -21.48 -15.77
CA ARG A 351 5.95 -20.79 -16.60
C ARG A 351 7.33 -20.73 -15.92
N PHE A 352 7.53 -21.55 -14.90
CA PHE A 352 8.74 -21.55 -14.09
C PHE A 352 9.90 -22.07 -14.90
N SER A 353 11.00 -21.32 -14.88
CA SER A 353 12.28 -21.88 -15.28
C SER A 353 12.82 -22.76 -14.14
N HIS A 354 13.48 -23.87 -14.49
CA HIS A 354 14.02 -24.80 -13.52
C HIS A 354 15.52 -24.97 -13.74
N THR A 355 16.30 -24.67 -12.72
CA THR A 355 17.75 -24.91 -12.72
C THR A 355 18.10 -25.94 -11.66
N TYR A 356 18.97 -26.89 -12.00
CA TYR A 356 19.37 -27.97 -11.10
C TYR A 356 20.83 -27.81 -10.72
N MET A 357 21.11 -27.94 -9.42
CA MET A 357 22.47 -27.92 -8.91
C MET A 357 23.33 -29.02 -9.56
N PRO A 358 24.55 -28.69 -10.04
CA PRO A 358 25.42 -29.66 -10.68
C PRO A 358 25.88 -30.76 -9.71
N LYS A 359 26.35 -31.88 -10.27
CA LYS A 359 26.80 -33.04 -9.47
C LYS A 359 28.12 -32.78 -8.74
N ASP A 360 28.98 -31.96 -9.34
CA ASP A 360 30.34 -31.69 -8.90
C ASP A 360 30.33 -30.62 -7.79
N ASP A 361 31.16 -30.82 -6.76
CA ASP A 361 31.35 -29.84 -5.69
C ASP A 361 32.51 -28.89 -6.08
N PRO A 362 32.24 -27.61 -6.39
CA PRO A 362 33.27 -26.69 -6.81
C PRO A 362 34.21 -26.33 -5.65
N THR A 363 35.49 -26.18 -5.97
CA THR A 363 36.48 -25.76 -4.96
C THR A 363 36.42 -24.23 -4.77
N LEU A 364 35.56 -23.75 -3.87
CA LEU A 364 35.61 -22.37 -3.37
C LEU A 364 36.91 -22.10 -2.58
N THR A 365 37.55 -20.95 -2.78
CA THR A 365 38.71 -20.54 -1.95
C THR A 365 38.34 -19.29 -1.17
N ASP A 366 39.11 -18.94 -0.14
CA ASP A 366 38.89 -17.71 0.63
C ASP A 366 38.88 -16.47 -0.28
N LYS A 367 39.64 -16.51 -1.39
CA LYS A 367 39.63 -15.47 -2.44
C LYS A 367 38.25 -15.19 -3.02
N THR A 368 37.35 -16.19 -3.09
CA THR A 368 35.99 -15.98 -3.60
C THR A 368 35.16 -15.16 -2.61
N PHE A 369 35.33 -15.38 -1.31
CA PHE A 369 34.67 -14.58 -0.27
C PHE A 369 35.31 -13.19 -0.18
N ASP A 370 36.64 -13.11 -0.20
CA ASP A 370 37.37 -11.85 -0.20
C ASP A 370 36.99 -10.96 -1.37
N PHE A 371 36.69 -11.53 -2.54
CA PHE A 371 36.20 -10.76 -3.69
C PHE A 371 34.96 -9.95 -3.30
N TYR A 372 33.84 -10.60 -2.96
CA TYR A 372 32.61 -9.86 -2.64
C TYR A 372 32.73 -8.94 -1.43
N LEU A 373 33.48 -9.35 -0.40
CA LEU A 373 33.67 -8.53 0.80
C LEU A 373 34.42 -7.23 0.52
N HIS A 374 35.29 -7.21 -0.49
CA HIS A 374 36.15 -6.06 -0.79
C HIS A 374 35.78 -5.33 -2.09
N THR A 375 34.92 -5.90 -2.95
CA THR A 375 34.52 -5.31 -4.25
C THR A 375 33.05 -4.95 -4.35
N MET A 376 32.27 -5.08 -3.29
CA MET A 376 30.87 -4.60 -3.27
C MET A 376 30.82 -3.13 -3.67
N GLN A 377 29.94 -2.80 -4.60
CA GLN A 377 29.80 -1.44 -5.08
C GLN A 377 29.12 -0.57 -4.02
N GLU A 378 29.55 0.68 -3.92
CA GLU A 378 28.78 1.69 -3.21
C GLU A 378 27.62 2.13 -4.11
N LEU A 379 26.47 2.45 -3.51
CA LEU A 379 25.36 3.08 -4.23
C LEU A 379 25.82 4.37 -4.91
N ASP A 380 25.27 4.67 -6.10
CA ASP A 380 25.54 5.92 -6.78
C ASP A 380 24.89 7.10 -6.05
N GLY A 381 25.65 7.70 -5.13
CA GLY A 381 25.16 8.82 -4.33
C GLY A 381 24.78 10.06 -5.14
N ALA A 382 25.26 10.20 -6.37
CA ALA A 382 24.85 11.29 -7.27
C ALA A 382 23.39 11.10 -7.72
N SER A 383 23.04 9.93 -8.23
CA SER A 383 21.68 9.56 -8.62
C SER A 383 20.72 9.59 -7.43
N MET A 384 21.14 9.11 -6.25
CA MET A 384 20.30 9.20 -5.05
C MET A 384 19.96 10.65 -4.68
N ARG A 385 20.95 11.56 -4.69
CA ARG A 385 20.72 12.98 -4.38
C ARG A 385 19.85 13.67 -5.44
N ALA A 386 20.06 13.34 -6.72
CA ALA A 386 19.23 13.86 -7.81
C ALA A 386 17.78 13.36 -7.70
N CYS A 387 17.59 12.06 -7.45
CA CYS A 387 16.28 11.43 -7.23
C CYS A 387 15.56 12.07 -6.03
N GLN A 388 16.22 12.21 -4.87
CA GLN A 388 15.62 12.86 -3.70
C GLN A 388 15.26 14.33 -4.01
N SER A 389 16.14 15.07 -4.68
CA SER A 389 15.85 16.46 -5.08
C SER A 389 14.65 16.54 -6.03
N TYR A 390 14.45 15.54 -6.88
CA TYR A 390 13.28 15.45 -7.74
C TYR A 390 12.01 15.14 -6.94
N ILE A 391 12.04 14.14 -6.07
CA ILE A 391 10.92 13.73 -5.19
C ILE A 391 10.46 14.87 -4.28
N ASP A 392 11.39 15.65 -3.72
CA ASP A 392 11.08 16.81 -2.88
C ASP A 392 10.18 17.84 -3.60
N ASN A 393 10.16 17.82 -4.94
CA ASN A 393 9.36 18.68 -5.79
C ASN A 393 8.12 17.97 -6.39
N LEU A 394 7.81 16.73 -6.01
CA LEU A 394 6.63 15.97 -6.48
C LEU A 394 5.40 16.10 -5.58
N ALA A 395 5.57 16.04 -4.25
CA ALA A 395 4.46 15.98 -3.30
C ALA A 395 4.58 16.97 -2.13
N LYS A 396 3.42 17.30 -1.55
CA LYS A 396 3.26 18.28 -0.48
C LYS A 396 2.31 17.71 0.58
N PRO A 397 2.73 17.60 1.85
CA PRO A 397 4.04 18.01 2.38
C PRO A 397 5.18 17.11 1.90
N ILE A 398 6.43 17.58 1.97
CA ILE A 398 7.59 16.71 1.77
C ILE A 398 7.52 15.51 2.75
N TYR A 399 7.99 14.34 2.31
CA TYR A 399 7.90 13.07 3.04
C TYR A 399 6.50 12.47 3.14
N SER A 400 5.49 13.05 2.47
CA SER A 400 4.11 12.55 2.53
C SER A 400 3.88 11.23 1.80
N LEU A 401 4.79 10.86 0.89
CA LEU A 401 4.76 9.59 0.17
C LEU A 401 5.46 8.49 0.99
N GLY A 402 5.95 8.82 2.18
CA GLY A 402 6.36 7.88 3.20
C GLY A 402 7.46 6.94 2.71
N ALA A 403 7.29 5.64 2.95
CA ALA A 403 8.25 4.60 2.58
C ALA A 403 8.47 4.45 1.07
N LEU A 404 7.61 5.02 0.22
CA LEU A 404 7.81 4.96 -1.23
C LEU A 404 8.99 5.82 -1.69
N GLU A 405 9.28 6.91 -0.98
CA GLU A 405 10.38 7.83 -1.30
C GLU A 405 11.76 7.18 -1.14
N PRO A 406 12.13 6.61 0.04
CA PRO A 406 13.43 5.96 0.19
C PRO A 406 13.61 4.75 -0.72
N ILE A 407 12.55 3.98 -1.01
CA ILE A 407 12.63 2.87 -1.98
C ILE A 407 13.05 3.38 -3.36
N ALA A 408 12.45 4.48 -3.85
CA ALA A 408 12.83 5.09 -5.13
C ALA A 408 14.27 5.63 -5.12
N VAL A 409 14.68 6.26 -4.02
CA VAL A 409 16.03 6.83 -3.86
C VAL A 409 17.10 5.73 -3.79
N GLU A 410 16.87 4.68 -3.02
CA GLU A 410 17.77 3.53 -2.93
C GLU A 410 17.88 2.85 -4.30
N LEU A 411 16.76 2.59 -4.96
CA LEU A 411 16.75 1.99 -6.30
C LEU A 411 17.47 2.87 -7.35
N ALA A 412 17.36 4.20 -7.26
CA ALA A 412 18.13 5.12 -8.09
C ALA A 412 19.65 4.97 -7.89
N GLY A 413 20.09 4.80 -6.64
CA GLY A 413 21.49 4.54 -6.32
C GLY A 413 21.97 3.16 -6.75
N ILE A 414 21.09 2.15 -6.67
CA ILE A 414 21.38 0.77 -7.10
C ILE A 414 21.57 0.73 -8.62
N ILE A 415 20.62 1.28 -9.38
CA ILE A 415 20.63 1.25 -10.85
C ILE A 415 21.65 2.26 -11.41
N GLY A 416 21.95 3.33 -10.68
CA GLY A 416 22.82 4.41 -11.17
C GLY A 416 22.11 5.38 -12.11
N GLU A 417 20.79 5.54 -11.94
CA GLU A 417 19.95 6.45 -12.72
C GLU A 417 19.18 7.38 -11.77
N GLU A 418 19.16 8.69 -12.05
CA GLU A 418 18.41 9.67 -11.23
C GLU A 418 16.90 9.39 -11.18
N ARG A 419 16.39 8.72 -12.21
CA ARG A 419 14.99 8.39 -12.39
C ARG A 419 14.86 7.05 -13.10
N PRO A 420 14.97 5.93 -12.35
CA PRO A 420 14.77 4.61 -12.92
C PRO A 420 13.36 4.51 -13.52
N ALA A 421 13.24 3.89 -14.69
CA ALA A 421 11.96 3.76 -15.38
C ALA A 421 10.96 2.92 -14.56
N ALA A 422 9.67 3.18 -14.73
CA ALA A 422 8.63 2.26 -14.28
C ALA A 422 8.63 0.96 -15.10
N GLY A 423 8.08 -0.12 -14.54
CA GLY A 423 8.03 -1.42 -15.22
C GLY A 423 9.39 -2.11 -15.32
N GLN A 424 10.24 -2.00 -14.28
CA GLN A 424 11.51 -2.72 -14.22
C GLN A 424 11.29 -4.23 -14.26
N GLU A 425 12.09 -4.93 -15.06
CA GLU A 425 12.09 -6.39 -15.14
C GLU A 425 12.39 -6.98 -13.76
N THR A 426 11.51 -7.87 -13.30
CA THR A 426 11.59 -8.48 -11.97
C THR A 426 11.56 -10.00 -12.06
N ALA A 427 12.47 -10.65 -11.33
CA ALA A 427 12.49 -12.10 -11.20
C ALA A 427 12.32 -12.54 -9.74
N LEU A 428 11.79 -13.73 -9.53
CA LEU A 428 11.74 -14.46 -8.27
C LEU A 428 12.65 -15.68 -8.37
N LEU A 429 13.69 -15.72 -7.55
CA LEU A 429 14.54 -16.88 -7.36
C LEU A 429 14.11 -17.63 -6.10
N CYS A 430 13.49 -18.80 -6.30
CA CYS A 430 13.04 -19.67 -5.22
C CYS A 430 13.94 -20.90 -5.10
N PHE A 431 14.60 -21.05 -3.95
CA PHE A 431 15.39 -22.25 -3.67
C PHE A 431 14.51 -23.38 -3.14
N SER A 432 14.76 -24.59 -3.65
CA SER A 432 14.06 -25.79 -3.22
C SER A 432 14.99 -26.99 -3.17
N ALA A 433 14.92 -27.82 -2.12
CA ALA A 433 15.62 -29.10 -2.11
C ALA A 433 14.85 -30.23 -2.81
N ARG A 434 13.59 -29.99 -3.18
CA ARG A 434 12.69 -30.96 -3.82
C ARG A 434 11.81 -30.29 -4.89
N ARG A 435 10.96 -31.05 -5.57
CA ARG A 435 9.92 -30.44 -6.40
C ARG A 435 8.95 -29.67 -5.50
N LEU A 436 8.51 -28.49 -5.93
CA LEU A 436 7.41 -27.78 -5.27
C LEU A 436 6.16 -28.67 -5.26
N TYR A 437 5.42 -28.62 -4.16
CA TYR A 437 4.14 -29.31 -4.06
C TYR A 437 3.03 -28.47 -4.67
N ALA A 438 1.94 -29.12 -5.08
CA ALA A 438 0.86 -28.51 -5.85
C ALA A 438 0.29 -27.22 -5.25
N VAL A 439 0.19 -27.14 -3.91
CA VAL A 439 -0.32 -25.95 -3.21
C VAL A 439 0.68 -24.79 -3.31
N GLN A 440 1.95 -25.04 -2.98
CA GLN A 440 2.98 -24.01 -3.05
C GLN A 440 3.22 -23.54 -4.49
N GLU A 441 3.24 -24.47 -5.45
CA GLU A 441 3.34 -24.16 -6.87
C GLU A 441 2.20 -23.23 -7.32
N ALA A 442 0.95 -23.50 -6.89
CA ALA A 442 -0.20 -22.63 -7.18
C ALA A 442 -0.10 -21.24 -6.53
N LEU A 443 0.34 -21.17 -5.27
CA LEU A 443 0.55 -19.90 -4.55
C LEU A 443 1.57 -19.04 -5.28
N THR A 444 2.73 -19.60 -5.60
CA THR A 444 3.80 -18.92 -6.34
C THR A 444 3.32 -18.51 -7.73
N GLN A 445 2.66 -19.41 -8.47
CA GLN A 445 2.23 -19.15 -9.84
C GLN A 445 1.18 -18.04 -9.90
N GLY A 446 0.16 -18.11 -9.04
CA GLY A 446 -0.90 -17.10 -9.00
C GLY A 446 -0.38 -15.72 -8.59
N ALA A 447 0.53 -15.66 -7.61
CA ALA A 447 1.10 -14.40 -7.18
C ALA A 447 2.04 -13.80 -8.23
N ALA A 448 2.92 -14.62 -8.83
CA ALA A 448 3.88 -14.16 -9.83
C ALA A 448 3.19 -13.74 -11.14
N ASP A 449 2.15 -14.46 -11.59
CA ASP A 449 1.38 -14.08 -12.79
C ASP A 449 0.75 -12.69 -12.65
N ALA A 450 0.11 -12.42 -11.51
CA ALA A 450 -0.56 -11.14 -11.27
C ALA A 450 0.43 -9.99 -11.04
N ALA A 451 1.60 -10.28 -10.45
CA ALA A 451 2.66 -9.31 -10.23
C ALA A 451 3.57 -9.10 -11.46
N GLY A 452 3.43 -9.90 -12.52
CA GLY A 452 4.29 -9.83 -13.70
C GLY A 452 5.75 -10.27 -13.43
N VAL A 453 5.95 -11.18 -12.48
CA VAL A 453 7.28 -11.61 -12.03
C VAL A 453 7.70 -12.91 -12.73
N THR A 454 8.91 -12.94 -13.30
CA THR A 454 9.47 -14.18 -13.87
C THR A 454 9.97 -15.09 -12.75
N VAL A 455 9.62 -16.38 -12.77
CA VAL A 455 10.00 -17.30 -11.68
C VAL A 455 11.10 -18.28 -12.13
N GLU A 456 12.11 -18.43 -11.29
CA GLU A 456 13.08 -19.52 -11.35
C GLU A 456 13.03 -20.36 -10.08
N ILE A 457 12.87 -21.68 -10.24
CA ILE A 457 13.05 -22.65 -9.17
C ILE A 457 14.44 -23.26 -9.27
N ALA A 458 15.27 -22.97 -8.28
CA ALA A 458 16.65 -23.46 -8.17
C ALA A 458 16.70 -24.68 -7.24
N HIS A 459 16.85 -25.86 -7.85
CA HIS A 459 16.82 -27.17 -7.18
C HIS A 459 18.17 -27.53 -6.57
N LEU A 460 18.22 -27.63 -5.25
CA LEU A 460 19.37 -28.06 -4.47
C LEU A 460 19.49 -29.58 -4.43
N LYS A 461 20.72 -30.07 -4.49
CA LYS A 461 21.01 -31.50 -4.37
C LYS A 461 20.93 -31.93 -2.90
N GLN A 462 20.17 -32.99 -2.62
CA GLN A 462 20.10 -33.57 -1.28
C GLN A 462 21.48 -34.03 -0.79
N GLY A 463 21.85 -33.65 0.42
CA GLY A 463 23.13 -33.99 1.03
C GLY A 463 24.34 -33.23 0.48
N ALA A 464 24.13 -32.21 -0.36
CA ALA A 464 25.19 -31.30 -0.77
C ALA A 464 25.77 -30.55 0.43
N SER A 465 27.08 -30.25 0.37
CA SER A 465 27.74 -29.48 1.42
C SER A 465 27.20 -28.03 1.43
N PRO A 466 27.14 -27.36 2.60
CA PRO A 466 26.76 -25.95 2.68
C PRO A 466 27.58 -25.05 1.73
N ARG A 467 28.86 -25.37 1.56
CA ARG A 467 29.77 -24.72 0.60
C ARG A 467 29.31 -24.88 -0.85
N ALA A 468 28.94 -26.09 -1.26
CA ALA A 468 28.45 -26.36 -2.61
C ALA A 468 27.14 -25.60 -2.88
N THR A 469 26.22 -25.60 -1.93
CA THR A 469 24.95 -24.88 -2.06
C THR A 469 25.13 -23.37 -2.06
N PHE A 470 26.07 -22.84 -1.28
CA PHE A 470 26.46 -21.43 -1.34
C PHE A 470 26.96 -21.04 -2.73
N HIS A 471 27.85 -21.86 -3.32
CA HIS A 471 28.33 -21.62 -4.68
C HIS A 471 27.20 -21.58 -5.70
N PHE A 472 26.29 -22.56 -5.63
CA PHE A 472 25.17 -22.63 -6.55
C PHE A 472 24.24 -21.42 -6.39
N GLY A 473 23.92 -21.03 -5.16
CA GLY A 473 23.13 -19.83 -4.88
C GLY A 473 23.78 -18.55 -5.43
N ARG A 474 25.11 -18.42 -5.23
CA ARG A 474 25.92 -17.34 -5.81
C ARG A 474 25.82 -17.28 -7.33
N GLU A 475 26.04 -18.40 -8.02
CA GLU A 475 25.93 -18.46 -9.50
C GLU A 475 24.53 -18.09 -10.00
N ARG A 476 23.47 -18.52 -9.31
CA ARG A 476 22.10 -18.15 -9.67
C ARG A 476 21.81 -16.68 -9.41
N GLY A 477 22.28 -16.16 -8.28
CA GLY A 477 22.21 -14.73 -7.96
C GLY A 477 22.89 -13.88 -9.02
N GLU A 478 24.10 -14.25 -9.45
CA GLU A 478 24.82 -13.57 -10.54
C GLU A 478 24.08 -13.67 -11.88
N ALA A 479 23.62 -14.86 -12.23
CA ALA A 479 22.98 -15.09 -13.53
C ALA A 479 21.70 -14.25 -13.70
N LEU A 480 20.88 -14.14 -12.65
CA LEU A 480 19.62 -13.38 -12.72
C LEU A 480 19.86 -11.87 -12.56
N SER A 481 20.71 -11.45 -11.63
CA SER A 481 20.95 -10.01 -11.37
C SER A 481 21.49 -9.24 -12.58
N VAL A 482 22.11 -9.91 -13.56
CA VAL A 482 22.53 -9.29 -14.82
C VAL A 482 21.35 -8.80 -15.66
N SER A 483 20.19 -9.45 -15.58
CA SER A 483 19.00 -9.12 -16.39
C SER A 483 17.86 -8.51 -15.59
N TYR A 484 17.87 -8.68 -14.26
CA TYR A 484 16.79 -8.28 -13.38
C TYR A 484 17.29 -7.26 -12.34
N PRO A 485 17.04 -5.95 -12.53
CA PRO A 485 17.36 -4.92 -11.55
C PRO A 485 16.66 -5.12 -10.20
N ILE A 486 15.55 -5.86 -10.20
CA ILE A 486 14.83 -6.26 -8.99
C ILE A 486 14.79 -7.79 -8.94
N LEU A 487 15.31 -8.37 -7.86
CA LEU A 487 15.34 -9.81 -7.63
C LEU A 487 14.66 -10.16 -6.31
N ALA A 488 13.47 -10.77 -6.39
CA ALA A 488 12.82 -11.38 -5.26
C ALA A 488 13.52 -12.71 -4.89
N LEU A 489 13.69 -12.94 -3.59
CA LEU A 489 14.31 -14.16 -3.05
C LEU A 489 13.31 -14.90 -2.17
N ALA A 490 13.18 -16.21 -2.40
CA ALA A 490 12.34 -17.09 -1.60
C ALA A 490 12.98 -18.47 -1.37
N ALA A 491 12.42 -19.20 -0.42
CA ALA A 491 12.65 -20.61 -0.24
C ALA A 491 11.32 -21.35 -0.17
N SER A 492 11.36 -22.67 -0.36
CA SER A 492 10.20 -23.56 -0.29
C SER A 492 10.28 -24.52 0.88
N GLU A 493 9.12 -25.03 1.33
CA GLU A 493 9.11 -26.07 2.35
C GLU A 493 9.81 -27.35 1.84
N GLN A 494 10.45 -28.04 2.78
CA GLN A 494 11.33 -29.17 2.44
C GLN A 494 10.59 -30.50 2.27
N SER A 495 9.31 -30.58 2.65
CA SER A 495 8.46 -31.78 2.52
C SER A 495 7.00 -31.42 2.24
N ALA A 496 6.27 -32.33 1.58
CA ALA A 496 4.85 -32.15 1.24
C ALA A 496 3.98 -32.18 2.49
N ASP A 497 4.33 -33.05 3.42
CA ASP A 497 3.61 -33.27 4.68
C ASP A 497 3.98 -32.22 5.75
N THR A 498 4.80 -31.22 5.41
CA THR A 498 5.23 -30.18 6.33
C THR A 498 4.31 -28.97 6.20
N PRO A 499 3.65 -28.55 7.28
CA PRO A 499 2.80 -27.37 7.25
C PRO A 499 3.55 -26.12 6.76
N LEU A 500 2.89 -25.27 5.98
CA LEU A 500 3.47 -24.04 5.43
C LEU A 500 3.95 -23.10 6.55
N GLY A 501 5.22 -22.68 6.48
CA GLY A 501 5.85 -21.79 7.46
C GLY A 501 6.57 -22.53 8.59
N THR A 502 6.66 -23.87 8.55
CA THR A 502 7.40 -24.66 9.53
C THR A 502 8.88 -24.29 9.52
N MET A 503 9.51 -24.21 8.35
CA MET A 503 10.93 -23.84 8.25
C MET A 503 11.18 -22.44 8.84
N ALA A 504 10.31 -21.47 8.55
CA ALA A 504 10.36 -20.14 9.14
C ALA A 504 10.27 -20.15 10.67
N GLY A 505 9.37 -20.97 11.23
CA GLY A 505 9.21 -21.13 12.67
C GLY A 505 10.43 -21.77 13.35
N GLU A 506 10.94 -22.86 12.78
CA GLU A 506 12.11 -23.56 13.32
C GLU A 506 13.38 -22.70 13.27
N LEU A 507 13.60 -21.98 12.16
CA LEU A 507 14.73 -21.07 12.03
C LEU A 507 14.62 -19.88 12.99
N SER A 508 13.42 -19.32 13.16
CA SER A 508 13.19 -18.25 14.14
C SER A 508 13.52 -18.74 15.56
N ALA A 509 13.08 -19.93 15.94
CA ALA A 509 13.35 -20.51 17.25
C ALA A 509 14.84 -20.82 17.47
N ALA A 510 15.53 -21.28 16.42
CA ALA A 510 16.95 -21.62 16.48
C ALA A 510 17.84 -20.37 16.51
N LEU A 511 17.56 -19.38 15.67
CA LEU A 511 18.50 -18.30 15.34
C LEU A 511 18.13 -16.93 15.90
N LEU A 512 16.92 -16.74 16.43
CA LEU A 512 16.47 -15.47 17.01
C LEU A 512 16.26 -15.56 18.53
N THR A 513 16.46 -14.45 19.23
CA THR A 513 16.01 -14.24 20.60
C THR A 513 14.51 -13.94 20.64
N ALA A 514 13.91 -13.92 21.84
CA ALA A 514 12.47 -13.67 22.00
C ALA A 514 12.02 -12.27 21.53
N ASP A 515 12.92 -11.28 21.57
CA ASP A 515 12.75 -9.94 21.03
C ASP A 515 13.11 -9.83 19.53
N GLY A 516 13.48 -10.94 18.89
CA GLY A 516 13.75 -11.02 17.46
C GLY A 516 15.16 -10.64 17.04
N ALA A 517 16.10 -10.43 17.96
CA ALA A 517 17.51 -10.20 17.64
C ALA A 517 18.21 -11.50 17.18
N LEU A 518 19.26 -11.40 16.35
CA LEU A 518 20.02 -12.59 15.95
C LEU A 518 20.81 -13.13 17.15
N ARG A 519 20.70 -14.44 17.40
CA ARG A 519 21.25 -15.13 18.58
C ARG A 519 22.76 -15.39 18.50
N TYR A 520 23.30 -15.59 17.30
CA TYR A 520 24.68 -16.02 17.11
C TYR A 520 25.49 -15.02 16.29
N ASP A 521 26.81 -15.17 16.33
CA ASP A 521 27.72 -14.45 15.46
C ASP A 521 27.63 -14.97 14.02
N ALA A 522 27.99 -14.11 13.09
CA ALA A 522 27.75 -14.31 11.67
C ALA A 522 28.64 -15.41 11.05
N ASP A 523 29.75 -15.75 11.69
CA ASP A 523 30.66 -16.84 11.32
C ASP A 523 30.30 -18.19 11.97
N ASP A 524 29.42 -18.21 12.97
CA ASP A 524 29.01 -19.43 13.70
C ASP A 524 27.54 -19.84 13.47
N PHE A 525 26.67 -18.91 13.05
CA PHE A 525 25.21 -19.15 12.98
C PHE A 525 24.81 -20.39 12.18
N LEU A 526 25.54 -20.72 11.10
CA LEU A 526 25.22 -21.84 10.22
C LEU A 526 25.31 -23.19 10.95
N ARG A 527 26.13 -23.29 12.00
CA ARG A 527 26.21 -24.51 12.84
C ARG A 527 24.97 -24.71 13.70
N HIS A 528 24.23 -23.62 13.95
CA HIS A 528 22.98 -23.63 14.72
C HIS A 528 21.73 -23.69 13.84
N VAL A 529 21.89 -23.62 12.51
CA VAL A 529 20.82 -23.89 11.55
C VAL A 529 20.48 -25.39 11.63
N PRO A 530 19.19 -25.76 11.78
CA PRO A 530 18.77 -27.16 11.73
C PRO A 530 19.32 -27.85 10.47
N PRO A 531 19.91 -29.05 10.58
CA PRO A 531 20.61 -29.69 9.46
C PRO A 531 19.83 -29.77 8.14
N PRO A 532 18.51 -30.03 8.11
CA PRO A 532 17.73 -30.05 6.86
C PRO A 532 17.75 -28.72 6.09
N TYR A 533 17.94 -27.59 6.77
CA TYR A 533 17.83 -26.25 6.16
C TYR A 533 19.18 -25.64 5.78
N GLN A 534 20.31 -26.22 6.24
CA GLN A 534 21.65 -25.65 6.00
C GLN A 534 21.95 -25.39 4.52
N GLY A 535 21.49 -26.28 3.63
CA GLY A 535 21.67 -26.11 2.18
C GLY A 535 20.94 -24.89 1.62
N VAL A 536 19.65 -24.75 1.94
CA VAL A 536 18.82 -23.61 1.50
C VAL A 536 19.35 -22.29 2.05
N ILE A 537 19.69 -22.25 3.33
CA ILE A 537 20.24 -21.05 3.98
C ILE A 537 21.57 -20.62 3.35
N SER A 538 22.42 -21.59 3.03
CA SER A 538 23.70 -21.32 2.36
C SER A 538 23.49 -20.83 0.93
N ALA A 539 22.56 -21.41 0.18
CA ALA A 539 22.20 -20.95 -1.16
C ALA A 539 21.63 -19.52 -1.16
N LEU A 540 20.69 -19.21 -0.25
CA LEU A 540 20.17 -17.85 -0.08
C LEU A 540 21.28 -16.85 0.24
N MET A 541 22.21 -17.20 1.14
CA MET A 541 23.36 -16.35 1.47
C MET A 541 24.22 -16.05 0.23
N GLY A 542 24.52 -17.07 -0.57
CA GLY A 542 25.27 -16.90 -1.81
C GLY A 542 24.55 -16.00 -2.81
N ALA A 543 23.24 -16.20 -2.99
CA ALA A 543 22.42 -15.39 -3.90
C ALA A 543 22.35 -13.92 -3.47
N ILE A 544 22.15 -13.65 -2.18
CA ILE A 544 22.09 -12.30 -1.62
C ILE A 544 23.39 -11.55 -1.90
N ILE A 545 24.54 -12.13 -1.54
CA ILE A 545 25.84 -11.47 -1.71
C ILE A 545 26.12 -11.19 -3.19
N ALA A 546 25.85 -12.16 -4.06
CA ALA A 546 26.20 -12.04 -5.46
C ALA A 546 25.27 -11.09 -6.23
N ALA A 547 23.96 -11.13 -5.95
CA ALA A 547 23.01 -10.25 -6.59
C ALA A 547 23.14 -8.79 -6.10
N ALA A 548 23.44 -8.57 -4.82
CA ALA A 548 23.78 -7.23 -4.31
C ALA A 548 25.04 -6.67 -4.99
N HIS A 549 26.07 -7.50 -5.19
CA HIS A 549 27.30 -7.10 -5.90
C HIS A 549 27.05 -6.70 -7.36
N ASN A 550 26.05 -7.30 -7.99
CA ASN A 550 25.60 -6.96 -9.34
C ASN A 550 24.54 -5.85 -9.39
N CYS A 551 24.33 -5.15 -8.27
CA CYS A 551 23.43 -4.01 -8.18
C CYS A 551 21.96 -4.34 -8.52
N SER A 552 21.45 -5.46 -8.00
CA SER A 552 19.99 -5.70 -7.94
C SER A 552 19.43 -5.30 -6.58
N LEU A 553 18.24 -4.69 -6.56
CA LEU A 553 17.44 -4.58 -5.35
C LEU A 553 16.85 -5.95 -5.00
N LEU A 554 17.07 -6.40 -3.78
CA LEU A 554 16.63 -7.70 -3.30
C LEU A 554 15.35 -7.58 -2.47
N VAL A 555 14.27 -8.18 -2.96
CA VAL A 555 12.97 -8.21 -2.28
C VAL A 555 12.85 -9.51 -1.49
N LEU A 556 12.75 -9.40 -0.17
CA LEU A 556 12.72 -10.57 0.72
C LEU A 556 11.28 -11.06 0.92
N ASP A 557 11.07 -12.36 0.68
CA ASP A 557 9.76 -13.02 0.80
C ASP A 557 9.24 -13.15 2.25
N ASP A 558 9.89 -13.97 3.07
CA ASP A 558 9.35 -14.41 4.35
C ASP A 558 10.38 -14.28 5.49
N ALA A 559 10.08 -14.87 6.66
CA ALA A 559 11.01 -14.83 7.79
C ALA A 559 12.31 -15.59 7.50
N VAL A 560 12.32 -16.59 6.61
CA VAL A 560 13.54 -17.31 6.25
C VAL A 560 14.48 -16.36 5.54
N THR A 561 14.02 -15.70 4.48
CA THR A 561 14.88 -14.79 3.71
C THR A 561 15.28 -13.55 4.50
N ASP A 562 14.40 -13.05 5.38
CA ASP A 562 14.71 -11.97 6.33
C ASP A 562 15.85 -12.33 7.30
N ILE A 563 15.78 -13.50 7.94
CA ILE A 563 16.82 -13.98 8.86
C ILE A 563 18.15 -14.12 8.14
N VAL A 564 18.16 -14.74 6.95
CA VAL A 564 19.40 -14.92 6.18
C VAL A 564 19.99 -13.58 5.75
N ALA A 565 19.16 -12.64 5.28
CA ALA A 565 19.59 -11.30 4.92
C ALA A 565 20.23 -10.55 6.10
N ARG A 566 19.65 -10.65 7.30
CA ARG A 566 20.22 -10.04 8.52
C ARG A 566 21.57 -10.65 8.91
N TYR A 567 21.79 -11.95 8.69
CA TYR A 567 23.11 -12.55 8.85
C TYR A 567 24.08 -12.13 7.72
N ALA A 568 23.58 -11.98 6.49
CA ALA A 568 24.36 -11.46 5.36
C ALA A 568 24.86 -10.04 5.65
N GLU A 569 24.02 -9.17 6.22
CA GLU A 569 24.40 -7.82 6.66
C GLU A 569 25.49 -7.84 7.73
N ARG A 570 25.48 -8.81 8.65
CA ARG A 570 26.55 -8.93 9.66
C ARG A 570 27.87 -9.42 9.05
N LEU A 571 27.81 -10.32 8.06
CA LEU A 571 29.00 -10.82 7.35
C LEU A 571 29.57 -9.77 6.38
N CYS A 572 28.70 -9.11 5.64
CA CYS A 572 29.02 -8.12 4.62
C CYS A 572 28.08 -6.91 4.77
N PRO A 573 28.46 -5.93 5.61
CA PRO A 573 27.62 -4.74 5.85
C PRO A 573 27.27 -3.96 4.57
N ALA A 574 28.09 -4.06 3.54
CA ALA A 574 27.87 -3.41 2.25
C ALA A 574 26.65 -3.96 1.48
N VAL A 575 26.11 -5.12 1.85
CA VAL A 575 24.86 -5.66 1.27
C VAL A 575 23.63 -4.88 1.73
N ARG A 576 23.68 -4.26 2.93
CA ARG A 576 22.52 -3.60 3.57
C ARG A 576 21.68 -2.72 2.65
N PRO A 577 22.26 -1.85 1.80
CA PRO A 577 21.47 -0.93 1.00
C PRO A 577 20.72 -1.58 -0.17
N TYR A 578 21.01 -2.85 -0.46
CA TYR A 578 20.34 -3.63 -1.52
C TYR A 578 19.16 -4.45 -0.99
N LEU A 579 18.88 -4.44 0.31
CA LEU A 579 17.89 -5.33 0.94
C LEU A 579 16.59 -4.61 1.30
N LEU A 580 15.49 -5.02 0.67
CA LEU A 580 14.13 -4.58 1.03
C LEU A 580 13.45 -5.56 1.99
N HIS A 581 13.49 -5.22 3.28
CA HIS A 581 12.76 -5.94 4.34
C HIS A 581 11.29 -5.52 4.38
N ALA A 582 10.49 -6.01 3.43
CA ALA A 582 9.08 -5.60 3.31
C ALA A 582 8.19 -6.13 4.44
N ARG A 583 8.33 -7.41 4.79
CA ARG A 583 7.53 -8.06 5.84
C ARG A 583 7.85 -7.47 7.22
N GLY A 584 6.81 -7.20 8.01
CA GLY A 584 6.97 -6.68 9.38
C GLY A 584 7.36 -5.19 9.47
N THR A 585 7.96 -4.64 8.42
CA THR A 585 8.31 -3.22 8.30
C THR A 585 7.26 -2.44 7.51
N LEU A 586 6.93 -2.90 6.30
CA LEU A 586 6.05 -2.24 5.35
C LEU A 586 4.69 -2.96 5.22
N LEU A 587 4.71 -4.29 5.22
CA LEU A 587 3.52 -5.14 5.18
C LEU A 587 3.18 -5.67 6.58
N ARG A 588 1.88 -5.67 6.94
CA ARG A 588 1.36 -6.01 8.28
C ARG A 588 0.44 -7.23 8.29
N ALA A 589 0.54 -8.12 7.32
CA ALA A 589 -0.38 -9.25 7.20
C ALA A 589 0.00 -10.48 8.05
N LYS A 590 1.24 -10.57 8.56
CA LYS A 590 1.71 -11.67 9.44
C LYS A 590 1.59 -13.06 8.82
N GLU A 591 1.60 -13.11 7.51
CA GLU A 591 1.64 -14.31 6.71
C GLU A 591 2.93 -15.11 6.96
N THR A 592 2.87 -16.41 6.78
CA THR A 592 3.98 -17.36 6.94
C THR A 592 4.19 -18.24 5.70
N ILE A 593 3.57 -17.87 4.59
CA ILE A 593 3.65 -18.61 3.33
C ILE A 593 5.04 -18.47 2.73
N PRO A 594 5.70 -19.59 2.39
CA PRO A 594 6.94 -19.58 1.63
C PRO A 594 6.68 -19.57 0.11
N GLY A 595 7.75 -19.42 -0.67
CA GLY A 595 7.70 -19.61 -2.12
C GLY A 595 7.46 -18.34 -2.93
N GLY A 596 7.64 -17.15 -2.36
CA GLY A 596 7.64 -15.89 -3.09
C GLY A 596 6.32 -15.13 -3.07
N PHE A 597 5.30 -15.63 -2.37
CA PHE A 597 3.99 -14.99 -2.30
C PHE A 597 4.08 -13.56 -1.72
N SER A 598 4.78 -13.40 -0.60
CA SER A 598 4.96 -12.11 0.05
C SER A 598 5.90 -11.20 -0.73
N ALA A 599 6.94 -11.77 -1.36
CA ALA A 599 7.81 -10.99 -2.24
C ALA A 599 7.05 -10.43 -3.44
N CYS A 600 6.18 -11.20 -4.10
CA CYS A 600 5.32 -10.73 -5.18
C CYS A 600 4.33 -9.64 -4.74
N ILE A 601 3.85 -9.68 -3.48
CA ILE A 601 3.08 -8.56 -2.92
C ILE A 601 4.00 -7.35 -2.72
N ALA A 602 5.21 -7.54 -2.19
CA ALA A 602 6.14 -6.45 -1.91
C ALA A 602 6.65 -5.75 -3.17
N THR A 603 6.74 -6.42 -4.33
CA THR A 603 7.10 -5.78 -5.59
C THR A 603 6.10 -4.70 -6.01
N THR A 604 4.83 -4.80 -5.61
CA THR A 604 3.84 -3.73 -5.84
C THR A 604 4.23 -2.40 -5.15
N LEU A 605 4.98 -2.46 -4.04
CA LEU A 605 5.50 -1.27 -3.38
C LEU A 605 6.65 -0.63 -4.19
N VAL A 606 7.51 -1.46 -4.78
CA VAL A 606 8.59 -0.99 -5.66
C VAL A 606 8.02 -0.37 -6.93
N GLU A 607 7.01 -1.02 -7.52
CA GLU A 607 6.28 -0.46 -8.67
C GLU A 607 5.59 0.85 -8.30
N ALA A 608 4.93 0.93 -7.14
CA ALA A 608 4.30 2.17 -6.66
C ALA A 608 5.32 3.31 -6.50
N SER A 609 6.51 3.03 -5.97
CA SER A 609 7.63 3.98 -5.89
C SER A 609 8.09 4.47 -7.26
N LEU A 610 8.21 3.57 -8.23
CA LEU A 610 8.62 3.94 -9.59
C LEU A 610 7.51 4.69 -10.33
N MET A 611 6.25 4.33 -10.15
CA MET A 611 5.10 5.03 -10.74
C MET A 611 4.98 6.44 -10.17
N MET A 612 5.12 6.61 -8.85
CA MET A 612 5.25 7.92 -8.20
C MET A 612 6.36 8.75 -8.84
N LEU A 613 7.53 8.16 -9.08
CA LEU A 613 8.65 8.85 -9.71
C LEU A 613 8.39 9.21 -11.17
N ASN A 614 7.68 8.37 -11.94
CA ASN A 614 7.58 8.48 -13.40
C ASN A 614 6.27 9.10 -13.93
N GLU A 615 5.20 9.05 -13.14
CA GLU A 615 3.85 9.46 -13.52
C GLU A 615 3.36 10.68 -12.73
N MET A 616 4.25 11.38 -12.01
CA MET A 616 3.98 12.67 -11.38
C MET A 616 4.76 13.80 -12.08
N LYS A 617 4.19 15.01 -12.06
CA LYS A 617 4.87 16.24 -12.45
C LYS A 617 5.40 16.96 -11.23
N THR A 618 6.49 17.70 -11.43
CA THR A 618 7.00 18.58 -10.39
C THR A 618 6.07 19.79 -10.21
N PHE A 619 6.16 20.46 -9.06
CA PHE A 619 5.39 21.68 -8.83
C PHE A 619 5.71 22.81 -9.80
N ALA A 620 6.95 22.89 -10.29
CA ALA A 620 7.32 23.83 -11.33
C ALA A 620 6.57 23.52 -12.64
N ASP A 621 6.56 22.25 -13.05
CA ASP A 621 5.85 21.82 -14.27
C ASP A 621 4.33 21.99 -14.14
N ALA A 622 3.79 21.75 -12.93
CA ALA A 622 2.37 21.82 -12.61
C ALA A 622 1.88 23.23 -12.25
N LYS A 623 2.78 24.20 -12.05
CA LYS A 623 2.49 25.59 -11.59
C LYS A 623 1.66 25.63 -10.30
N VAL A 624 2.07 24.86 -9.30
CA VAL A 624 1.41 24.76 -7.99
C VAL A 624 2.24 25.46 -6.90
N SER A 625 1.60 26.27 -6.06
CA SER A 625 2.21 27.05 -4.96
C SER A 625 3.00 26.19 -3.97
N VAL A 626 4.16 26.66 -3.50
CA VAL A 626 5.06 25.94 -2.57
C VAL A 626 4.75 26.18 -1.09
N ALA A 627 5.34 25.35 -0.21
CA ALA A 627 5.13 25.45 1.22
C ALA A 627 5.71 26.76 1.79
N ALA A 628 4.92 27.46 2.61
CA ALA A 628 5.37 28.67 3.31
C ALA A 628 5.98 28.36 4.70
N ASP A 629 5.87 27.12 5.18
CA ASP A 629 6.30 26.67 6.51
C ASP A 629 6.65 25.17 6.48
N GLY A 630 7.24 24.65 7.55
CA GLY A 630 7.58 23.24 7.72
C GLY A 630 8.80 22.78 6.92
N PRO A 631 9.09 21.46 6.87
CA PRO A 631 10.32 20.93 6.27
C PRO A 631 10.48 21.20 4.76
N GLY A 632 9.39 21.57 4.07
CA GLY A 632 9.40 21.91 2.64
C GLY A 632 9.80 23.35 2.33
N ALA A 633 9.75 24.27 3.31
CA ALA A 633 10.10 25.67 3.10
C ALA A 633 11.58 25.81 2.69
N GLY A 634 11.83 26.42 1.53
CA GLY A 634 13.18 26.63 0.98
C GLY A 634 13.80 25.40 0.28
N LYS A 635 13.16 24.23 0.32
CA LYS A 635 13.56 23.03 -0.44
C LYS A 635 12.77 22.85 -1.74
N GLN A 636 11.54 23.34 -1.78
CA GLN A 636 10.66 23.26 -2.94
C GLN A 636 10.78 24.52 -3.79
N HIS A 637 10.82 24.37 -5.11
CA HIS A 637 11.00 25.50 -6.03
C HIS A 637 9.75 25.74 -6.88
N GLU A 638 9.36 27.01 -7.01
CA GLU A 638 8.34 27.43 -7.98
C GLU A 638 8.91 27.45 -9.40
N ALA A 639 8.03 27.42 -10.40
CA ALA A 639 8.43 27.68 -11.78
C ALA A 639 9.05 29.09 -11.86
N LYS A 640 10.27 29.18 -12.41
CA LYS A 640 10.94 30.47 -12.66
C LYS A 640 10.26 31.27 -13.75
#